data_AF-A0A8H6VQS6-F1
#
_entry.id   AF-A0A8H6VQS6-F1
#
_cell.length_a   1.000
_cell.length_b   1.000
_cell.length_c   1.000
_cell.angle_alpha   90.00
_cell.angle_beta   90.00
_cell.angle_gamma   90.00
#
_symmetry.space_group_name_H-M   'P 1'
#
loop_
_entity.id
_entity.type
_entity.pdbx_description
1 polymer ?
#
loop_
_entity_poly.entity_id
_entity_poly.type
_entity_poly.pdbx_seq_one_letter_code
_entity_poly.pdbx_strand_id
1 'polypeptide(L)'
;MHPLLNLANIDTLPPQPRERAKAAASGARDAVNYFFPLLQRMPGEAARPLVSVYYAALDPAPISQLERRLRTGRDSDLDAVADHVGLIDRVYQSLLILVLQKVVVPGCFIDLWARIFPWDNAIHAFLRDRDLLTPEGAKQVYGNIAALMTVIWQHSEDDFRGKLHSDSPGLGLLVGGVWKALVEAKYLEGLHNSGFHLTRDFGRNLWGSTERMHELVRGVGNRYSTLGVLLREHIKLAIPSATSQVDDMAMRITYGATELLTIGASSPETTVEFTRAVLEAGIVPVIVAAAFALGNREGGLARESQWNIFNFLRVAFVTKDAARWISEALDANFFPALFLFTGRRRETGSAVKFEEETLRALLDDILPGFTLHFSVLMQLRFSLDAVQQQLDARNFFKDAESLDAWHAFTELVTERTRLAEAFKATLDVDLLRACNNATCKKKGQTGDLKRCARCQTAIYCSKECQAADWKKRHKLECGKPPATSSLTAAQLAQYRAHDTAFLQTLILSDLVSASSRAILAPGLLREYHHDAEGPVYLLLDYTAKHGRCTVSIARTSPEAANGAPSANVQTIFARMHAGPGVPDRNGRWWKLTMAAAKFALGVEAKRVAGLIPAAAVEVDYAEWADEMKVDRGMGAEMQRLVGVVGALSFSQVRCA
;
A
#
# COMPACT_ATOMS: atom_id res chain seq x y z
N MET A 1 -30.51 21.19 26.16
CA MET A 1 -31.17 20.05 26.81
C MET A 1 -32.55 19.81 26.23
N HIS A 2 -32.67 18.76 25.44
CA HIS A 2 -33.90 18.29 24.83
C HIS A 2 -34.93 17.81 25.88
N PRO A 3 -36.24 18.05 25.71
CA PRO A 3 -37.27 17.70 26.71
C PRO A 3 -37.33 16.21 27.12
N LEU A 4 -36.97 15.30 26.21
CA LEU A 4 -36.88 13.85 26.51
C LEU A 4 -35.85 13.52 27.60
N LEU A 5 -34.85 14.37 27.77
CA LEU A 5 -33.74 14.16 28.71
C LEU A 5 -34.05 14.72 30.10
N ASN A 6 -35.18 15.39 30.27
CA ASN A 6 -35.59 15.96 31.54
C ASN A 6 -35.91 14.86 32.55
N LEU A 7 -35.27 14.91 33.72
CA LEU A 7 -35.48 13.98 34.83
C LEU A 7 -36.94 13.90 35.32
N ALA A 8 -37.73 14.97 35.13
CA ALA A 8 -39.16 14.96 35.45
C ALA A 8 -39.95 13.88 34.67
N ASN A 9 -39.41 13.40 33.54
CA ASN A 9 -40.02 12.30 32.80
C ASN A 9 -40.06 11.00 33.63
N ILE A 10 -39.16 10.82 34.59
CA ILE A 10 -39.16 9.64 35.49
C ILE A 10 -40.48 9.57 36.29
N ASP A 11 -41.06 10.70 36.67
CA ASP A 11 -42.30 10.74 37.46
C ASP A 11 -43.53 10.28 36.67
N THR A 12 -43.41 10.12 35.35
CA THR A 12 -44.46 9.52 34.51
C THR A 12 -44.53 7.99 34.62
N LEU A 13 -43.49 7.35 35.18
CA LEU A 13 -43.46 5.90 35.39
C LEU A 13 -44.41 5.49 36.55
N PRO A 14 -44.96 4.26 36.52
CA PRO A 14 -45.70 3.69 37.65
C PRO A 14 -44.84 3.66 38.94
N PRO A 15 -45.44 3.64 40.15
CA PRO A 15 -44.71 3.81 41.41
C PRO A 15 -43.52 2.86 41.62
N GLN A 16 -43.71 1.57 41.33
CA GLN A 16 -42.67 0.55 41.53
C GLN A 16 -41.44 0.73 40.60
N PRO A 17 -41.59 0.88 39.26
CA PRO A 17 -40.46 1.21 38.40
C PRO A 17 -39.92 2.63 38.61
N ARG A 18 -40.74 3.59 39.08
CA ARG A 18 -40.28 4.97 39.33
C ARG A 18 -39.16 5.06 40.36
N GLU A 19 -39.30 4.39 41.49
CA GLU A 19 -38.26 4.39 42.54
C GLU A 19 -36.95 3.76 42.04
N ARG A 20 -37.06 2.67 41.26
CA ARG A 20 -35.88 2.06 40.61
C ARG A 20 -35.27 2.98 39.56
N ALA A 21 -36.09 3.69 38.78
CA ALA A 21 -35.61 4.65 37.79
C ALA A 21 -34.88 5.83 38.44
N LYS A 22 -35.36 6.34 39.59
CA LYS A 22 -34.66 7.35 40.39
C LYS A 22 -33.31 6.83 40.88
N ALA A 23 -33.27 5.63 41.44
CA ALA A 23 -32.02 5.01 41.88
C ALA A 23 -31.04 4.80 40.71
N ALA A 24 -31.51 4.34 39.56
CA ALA A 24 -30.72 4.16 38.35
C ALA A 24 -30.16 5.50 37.82
N ALA A 25 -30.97 6.57 37.84
CA ALA A 25 -30.55 7.91 37.44
C ALA A 25 -29.46 8.48 38.35
N SER A 26 -29.40 8.04 39.61
CA SER A 26 -28.32 8.35 40.55
C SER A 26 -27.10 7.41 40.46
N GLY A 27 -27.06 6.52 39.45
CA GLY A 27 -25.93 5.61 39.22
C GLY A 27 -25.96 4.29 39.97
N ALA A 28 -27.10 3.88 40.56
CA ALA A 28 -27.21 2.59 41.22
C ALA A 28 -27.22 1.44 40.20
N ARG A 29 -26.16 0.60 40.22
CA ARG A 29 -25.94 -0.48 39.24
C ARG A 29 -27.06 -1.51 39.19
N ASP A 30 -27.55 -1.97 40.33
CA ASP A 30 -28.63 -2.96 40.39
C ASP A 30 -29.93 -2.41 39.77
N ALA A 31 -30.17 -1.10 39.92
CA ALA A 31 -31.32 -0.43 39.36
C ALA A 31 -31.19 -0.26 37.84
N VAL A 32 -30.00 0.03 37.32
CA VAL A 32 -29.73 0.04 35.86
C VAL A 32 -29.88 -1.36 35.27
N ASN A 33 -29.32 -2.38 35.92
CA ASN A 33 -29.42 -3.78 35.50
C ASN A 33 -30.86 -4.30 35.49
N TYR A 34 -31.73 -3.78 36.37
CA TYR A 34 -33.14 -4.15 36.40
C TYR A 34 -33.87 -3.79 35.09
N PHE A 35 -33.59 -2.63 34.49
CA PHE A 35 -34.30 -2.18 33.29
C PHE A 35 -33.80 -2.83 32.00
N PHE A 36 -32.55 -3.24 31.94
CA PHE A 36 -31.95 -3.79 30.72
C PHE A 36 -32.73 -4.95 30.07
N PRO A 37 -33.08 -6.04 30.78
CA PRO A 37 -33.89 -7.11 30.18
C PRO A 37 -35.34 -6.69 29.88
N LEU A 38 -35.85 -5.66 30.58
CA LEU A 38 -37.20 -5.14 30.34
C LEU A 38 -37.26 -4.34 29.04
N LEU A 39 -36.23 -3.57 28.71
CA LEU A 39 -36.16 -2.77 27.48
C LEU A 39 -36.38 -3.61 26.21
N GLN A 40 -35.89 -4.85 26.21
CA GLN A 40 -36.05 -5.75 25.06
C GLN A 40 -37.51 -6.14 24.77
N ARG A 41 -38.41 -6.01 25.77
CA ARG A 41 -39.82 -6.40 25.69
C ARG A 41 -40.78 -5.22 25.82
N MET A 42 -40.27 -4.06 26.21
CA MET A 42 -41.04 -2.86 26.48
C MET A 42 -41.33 -2.11 25.17
N PRO A 43 -42.59 -1.70 24.90
CA PRO A 43 -42.90 -0.81 23.78
C PRO A 43 -42.17 0.53 23.91
N GLY A 44 -41.79 1.14 22.79
CA GLY A 44 -40.98 2.36 22.78
C GLY A 44 -41.59 3.53 23.56
N GLU A 45 -42.91 3.68 23.56
CA GLU A 45 -43.60 4.72 24.35
C GLU A 45 -43.42 4.52 25.86
N ALA A 46 -43.50 3.28 26.34
CA ALA A 46 -43.29 2.94 27.74
C ALA A 46 -41.81 3.07 28.15
N ALA A 47 -40.88 2.90 27.20
CA ALA A 47 -39.45 3.05 27.42
C ALA A 47 -38.97 4.51 27.37
N ARG A 48 -39.79 5.43 26.85
CA ARG A 48 -39.47 6.86 26.67
C ARG A 48 -38.96 7.56 27.94
N PRO A 49 -39.52 7.35 29.14
CA PRO A 49 -38.99 7.93 30.38
C PRO A 49 -37.56 7.48 30.71
N LEU A 50 -37.16 6.27 30.30
CA LEU A 50 -35.85 5.70 30.63
C LEU A 50 -34.69 6.38 29.89
N VAL A 51 -34.96 7.14 28.81
CA VAL A 51 -33.93 7.97 28.18
C VAL A 51 -33.35 8.99 29.18
N SER A 52 -34.20 9.61 30.01
CA SER A 52 -33.77 10.56 31.04
C SER A 52 -32.95 9.89 32.17
N VAL A 53 -33.27 8.63 32.49
CA VAL A 53 -32.53 7.81 33.46
C VAL A 53 -31.10 7.58 32.99
N TYR A 54 -30.94 7.10 31.75
CA TYR A 54 -29.62 6.81 31.18
C TYR A 54 -28.83 8.08 30.89
N TYR A 55 -29.49 9.17 30.49
CA TYR A 55 -28.86 10.48 30.36
C TYR A 55 -28.27 10.96 31.70
N ALA A 56 -29.02 10.82 32.79
CA ALA A 56 -28.57 11.19 34.13
C ALA A 56 -27.43 10.30 34.64
N ALA A 57 -27.51 8.98 34.40
CA ALA A 57 -26.46 8.03 34.76
C ALA A 57 -25.12 8.30 34.04
N LEU A 58 -25.15 9.00 32.90
CA LEU A 58 -23.95 9.43 32.17
C LEU A 58 -23.38 10.78 32.65
N ASP A 59 -23.75 11.28 33.83
CA ASP A 59 -23.09 12.46 34.41
C ASP A 59 -21.55 12.26 34.45
N PRO A 60 -20.73 13.13 33.84
CA PRO A 60 -19.27 12.97 33.82
C PRO A 60 -18.60 13.34 35.15
N ALA A 61 -19.30 13.93 36.13
CA ALA A 61 -18.73 14.34 37.41
C ALA A 61 -17.89 13.26 38.15
N PRO A 62 -18.25 11.95 38.11
CA PRO A 62 -17.46 10.91 38.77
C PRO A 62 -16.08 10.65 38.15
N ILE A 63 -15.83 11.02 36.89
CA ILE A 63 -14.61 10.66 36.14
C ILE A 63 -13.34 11.07 36.90
N SER A 64 -13.26 12.32 37.37
CA SER A 64 -12.08 12.85 38.10
C SER A 64 -11.80 12.12 39.42
N GLN A 65 -12.83 11.57 40.06
CA GLN A 65 -12.66 10.73 41.25
C GLN A 65 -12.13 9.34 40.89
N LEU A 66 -12.66 8.74 39.82
CA LEU A 66 -12.21 7.44 39.32
C LEU A 66 -10.76 7.49 38.83
N GLU A 67 -10.35 8.55 38.14
CA GLU A 67 -8.96 8.79 37.77
C GLU A 67 -8.02 8.85 38.98
N ARG A 68 -8.45 9.50 40.07
CA ARG A 68 -7.68 9.53 41.32
C ARG A 68 -7.56 8.13 41.92
N ARG A 69 -8.64 7.35 41.94
CA ARG A 69 -8.65 5.95 42.40
C ARG A 69 -7.70 5.08 41.57
N LEU A 70 -7.76 5.19 40.24
CA LEU A 70 -6.87 4.49 39.30
C LEU A 70 -5.39 4.76 39.59
N ARG A 71 -5.03 6.01 39.92
CA ARG A 71 -3.66 6.41 40.28
C ARG A 71 -3.16 5.79 41.58
N THR A 72 -4.04 5.48 42.54
CA THR A 72 -3.63 4.83 43.80
C THR A 72 -3.13 3.40 43.58
N GLY A 73 -3.67 2.71 42.56
CA GLY A 73 -3.35 1.32 42.24
C GLY A 73 -3.77 0.29 43.30
N ARG A 74 -4.59 0.66 44.30
CA ARG A 74 -5.10 -0.31 45.29
C ARG A 74 -6.19 -1.18 44.66
N ASP A 75 -6.17 -2.48 44.93
CA ASP A 75 -7.14 -3.44 44.37
C ASP A 75 -8.59 -2.99 44.57
N SER A 76 -8.95 -2.57 45.78
CA SER A 76 -10.31 -2.04 46.07
C SER A 76 -10.69 -0.80 45.27
N ASP A 77 -9.71 0.04 44.92
CA ASP A 77 -9.94 1.22 44.08
C ASP A 77 -10.04 0.84 42.60
N LEU A 78 -9.27 -0.16 42.14
CA LEU A 78 -9.36 -0.72 40.79
C LEU A 78 -10.70 -1.43 40.56
N ASP A 79 -11.14 -2.24 41.53
CA ASP A 79 -12.46 -2.89 41.52
C ASP A 79 -13.57 -1.86 41.41
N ALA A 80 -13.50 -0.77 42.18
CA ALA A 80 -14.48 0.31 42.12
C ALA A 80 -14.49 1.03 40.76
N VAL A 81 -13.33 1.16 40.08
CA VAL A 81 -13.28 1.69 38.71
C VAL A 81 -13.87 0.69 37.73
N ALA A 82 -13.50 -0.59 37.80
CA ALA A 82 -14.02 -1.65 36.94
C ALA A 82 -15.55 -1.79 37.06
N ASP A 83 -16.08 -1.69 38.28
CA ASP A 83 -17.52 -1.70 38.55
C ASP A 83 -18.24 -0.52 37.90
N HIS A 84 -17.63 0.67 37.92
CA HIS A 84 -18.19 1.86 37.29
C HIS A 84 -18.11 1.78 35.77
N VAL A 85 -17.03 1.24 35.20
CA VAL A 85 -16.94 0.95 33.76
C VAL A 85 -18.07 -0.02 33.37
N GLY A 86 -18.32 -1.06 34.16
CA GLY A 86 -19.42 -1.99 33.94
C GLY A 86 -20.82 -1.37 34.06
N LEU A 87 -20.99 -0.34 34.89
CA LEU A 87 -22.21 0.46 34.94
C LEU A 87 -22.42 1.23 33.63
N ILE A 88 -21.41 1.99 33.19
CA ILE A 88 -21.48 2.80 31.97
C ILE A 88 -21.69 1.92 30.74
N ASP A 89 -21.01 0.78 30.66
CA ASP A 89 -21.21 -0.20 29.59
C ASP A 89 -22.67 -0.68 29.52
N ARG A 90 -23.30 -0.97 30.66
CA ARG A 90 -24.72 -1.34 30.72
C ARG A 90 -25.63 -0.20 30.25
N VAL A 91 -25.27 1.04 30.57
CA VAL A 91 -25.99 2.23 30.09
C VAL A 91 -25.87 2.35 28.57
N TYR A 92 -24.69 2.13 27.98
CA TYR A 92 -24.51 2.12 26.52
C TYR A 92 -25.35 1.05 25.83
N GLN A 93 -25.35 -0.19 26.34
CA GLN A 93 -26.20 -1.25 25.79
C GLN A 93 -27.69 -0.88 25.84
N SER A 94 -28.13 -0.23 26.93
CA SER A 94 -29.51 0.20 27.10
C SER A 94 -29.89 1.33 26.14
N LEU A 95 -28.99 2.30 25.94
CA LEU A 95 -29.17 3.37 24.97
C LEU A 95 -29.20 2.85 23.53
N LEU A 96 -28.36 1.89 23.17
CA LEU A 96 -28.38 1.25 21.85
C LEU A 96 -29.76 0.65 21.55
N ILE A 97 -30.36 -0.07 22.50
CA ILE A 97 -31.73 -0.61 22.36
C ILE A 97 -32.73 0.52 22.12
N LEU A 98 -32.67 1.59 22.91
CA LEU A 98 -33.59 2.73 22.78
C LEU A 98 -33.46 3.48 21.45
N VAL A 99 -32.24 3.60 20.92
CA VAL A 99 -32.04 4.22 19.60
C VAL A 99 -32.57 3.30 18.50
N LEU A 100 -32.30 2.00 18.57
CA LEU A 100 -32.83 1.02 17.59
C LEU A 100 -34.36 0.94 17.61
N GLN A 101 -34.98 1.13 18.78
CA GLN A 101 -36.43 1.27 18.93
C GLN A 101 -36.99 2.63 18.49
N LYS A 102 -36.14 3.55 18.01
CA LYS A 102 -36.49 4.93 17.60
C LYS A 102 -37.11 5.77 18.72
N VAL A 103 -36.78 5.45 19.98
CA VAL A 103 -37.22 6.22 21.16
C VAL A 103 -36.38 7.49 21.32
N VAL A 104 -35.07 7.37 21.08
CA VAL A 104 -34.16 8.52 21.04
C VAL A 104 -34.30 9.20 19.68
N VAL A 105 -34.67 10.49 19.69
CA VAL A 105 -34.83 11.30 18.48
C VAL A 105 -33.57 12.10 18.17
N PRO A 106 -33.33 12.50 16.91
CA PRO A 106 -32.10 13.21 16.50
C PRO A 106 -31.71 14.39 17.39
N GLY A 107 -32.68 15.20 17.82
CA GLY A 107 -32.44 16.36 18.69
C GLY A 107 -31.88 16.03 20.09
N CYS A 108 -31.90 14.77 20.53
CA CYS A 108 -31.28 14.35 21.80
C CYS A 108 -29.77 14.11 21.68
N PHE A 109 -29.26 13.83 20.48
CA PHE A 109 -27.91 13.31 20.32
C PHE A 109 -26.83 14.31 20.74
N ILE A 110 -27.05 15.62 20.59
CA ILE A 110 -26.08 16.63 21.02
C ILE A 110 -25.88 16.63 22.54
N ASP A 111 -26.99 16.59 23.28
CA ASP A 111 -26.94 16.55 24.74
C ASP A 111 -26.38 15.19 25.23
N LEU A 112 -26.78 14.08 24.59
CA LEU A 112 -26.25 12.74 24.89
C LEU A 112 -24.75 12.66 24.62
N TRP A 113 -24.28 13.15 23.47
CA TRP A 113 -22.87 13.14 23.09
C TRP A 113 -21.99 13.91 24.08
N ALA A 114 -22.46 15.07 24.56
CA ALA A 114 -21.76 15.86 25.58
C ALA A 114 -21.50 15.08 26.89
N ARG A 115 -22.26 14.00 27.15
CA ARG A 115 -22.05 13.09 28.28
C ARG A 115 -21.33 11.80 27.90
N ILE A 116 -21.60 11.25 26.72
CA ILE A 116 -20.99 10.01 26.22
C ILE A 116 -19.49 10.21 25.93
N PHE A 117 -19.12 11.28 25.23
CA PHE A 117 -17.74 11.47 24.77
C PHE A 117 -16.71 11.58 25.91
N PRO A 118 -16.96 12.32 27.03
CA PRO A 118 -16.07 12.28 28.18
C PRO A 118 -15.88 10.87 28.76
N TRP A 119 -16.96 10.08 28.83
CA TRP A 119 -16.90 8.70 29.30
C TRP A 119 -16.12 7.79 28.34
N ASP A 120 -16.31 7.91 27.02
CA ASP A 120 -15.55 7.13 26.04
C ASP A 120 -14.04 7.36 26.18
N ASN A 121 -13.62 8.62 26.32
CA ASN A 121 -12.21 8.98 26.53
C ASN A 121 -11.68 8.44 27.86
N ALA A 122 -12.44 8.60 28.95
CA ALA A 122 -12.06 8.13 30.27
C ALA A 122 -11.91 6.60 30.30
N ILE A 123 -12.90 5.88 29.78
CA ILE A 123 -12.90 4.41 29.70
C ILE A 123 -11.73 3.93 28.85
N HIS A 124 -11.50 4.52 27.68
CA HIS A 124 -10.35 4.15 26.86
C HIS A 124 -9.02 4.37 27.61
N ALA A 125 -8.86 5.50 28.30
CA ALA A 125 -7.67 5.75 29.12
C ALA A 125 -7.51 4.73 30.26
N PHE A 126 -8.60 4.40 30.95
CA PHE A 126 -8.60 3.43 32.06
C PHE A 126 -8.18 2.04 31.61
N LEU A 127 -8.76 1.55 30.51
CA LEU A 127 -8.48 0.23 29.95
C LEU A 127 -7.13 0.15 29.23
N ARG A 128 -6.57 1.28 28.78
CA ARG A 128 -5.23 1.33 28.20
C ARG A 128 -4.14 1.24 29.26
N ASP A 129 -4.34 1.88 30.42
CA ASP A 129 -3.31 2.03 31.45
C ASP A 129 -3.33 0.90 32.49
N ARG A 130 -4.42 0.10 32.54
CA ARG A 130 -4.66 -0.98 33.51
C ARG A 130 -5.52 -2.10 32.91
N ASP A 131 -5.21 -3.34 33.33
CA ASP A 131 -6.02 -4.54 33.01
C ASP A 131 -7.25 -4.64 33.94
N LEU A 132 -8.17 -3.68 33.84
CA LEU A 132 -9.35 -3.61 34.73
C LEU A 132 -10.40 -4.67 34.42
N LEU A 133 -10.45 -5.17 33.19
CA LEU A 133 -11.45 -6.10 32.71
C LEU A 133 -10.77 -7.32 32.10
N THR A 134 -11.51 -8.43 32.02
CA THR A 134 -11.11 -9.56 31.19
C THR A 134 -11.01 -9.14 29.72
N PRO A 135 -10.23 -9.84 28.88
CA PRO A 135 -10.16 -9.54 27.44
C PRO A 135 -11.53 -9.50 26.77
N GLU A 136 -12.44 -10.41 27.15
CA GLU A 136 -13.81 -10.43 26.63
C GLU A 136 -14.64 -9.24 27.13
N GLY A 137 -14.45 -8.83 28.39
CA GLY A 137 -15.09 -7.63 28.94
C GLY A 137 -14.63 -6.36 28.22
N ALA A 138 -13.32 -6.20 28.00
CA ALA A 138 -12.77 -5.07 27.26
C ALA A 138 -13.27 -5.05 25.80
N LYS A 139 -13.31 -6.23 25.15
CA LYS A 139 -13.87 -6.39 23.79
C LYS A 139 -15.32 -5.91 23.72
N GLN A 140 -16.15 -6.30 24.68
CA GLN A 140 -17.56 -5.88 24.72
C GLN A 140 -17.70 -4.37 24.90
N VAL A 141 -16.94 -3.77 25.82
CA VAL A 141 -16.95 -2.32 26.09
C VAL A 141 -16.55 -1.54 24.84
N TYR A 142 -15.43 -1.90 24.21
CA TYR A 142 -15.00 -1.23 22.97
C TYR A 142 -15.99 -1.43 21.82
N GLY A 143 -16.64 -2.60 21.74
CA GLY A 143 -17.73 -2.85 20.80
C GLY A 143 -18.92 -1.91 20.99
N ASN A 144 -19.33 -1.70 22.24
CA ASN A 144 -20.43 -0.82 22.61
C ASN A 144 -20.09 0.66 22.35
N ILE A 145 -18.86 1.09 22.65
CA ILE A 145 -18.36 2.43 22.29
C ILE A 145 -18.48 2.63 20.78
N ALA A 146 -17.89 1.74 19.98
CA ALA A 146 -17.93 1.85 18.52
C ALA A 146 -19.37 1.87 17.98
N ALA A 147 -20.24 0.99 18.47
CA ALA A 147 -21.63 0.90 18.06
C ALA A 147 -22.43 2.17 18.39
N LEU A 148 -22.28 2.71 19.60
CA LEU A 148 -23.01 3.89 20.04
C LEU A 148 -22.57 5.12 19.25
N MET A 149 -21.27 5.29 19.03
CA MET A 149 -20.73 6.31 18.13
C MET A 149 -21.34 6.18 16.71
N THR A 150 -21.38 4.97 16.14
CA THR A 150 -21.88 4.72 14.78
C THR A 150 -23.36 5.09 14.68
N VAL A 151 -24.17 4.64 15.64
CA VAL A 151 -25.61 4.86 15.65
C VAL A 151 -25.94 6.35 15.83
N ILE A 152 -25.27 7.03 16.77
CA ILE A 152 -25.42 8.48 16.95
C ILE A 152 -25.11 9.19 15.63
N TRP A 153 -23.97 8.89 15.01
CA TRP A 153 -23.57 9.50 13.76
C TRP A 153 -24.59 9.28 12.62
N GLN A 154 -25.05 8.04 12.43
CA GLN A 154 -25.98 7.67 11.37
C GLN A 154 -27.34 8.38 11.48
N HIS A 155 -27.81 8.60 12.70
CA HIS A 155 -29.11 9.23 12.97
C HIS A 155 -29.02 10.75 13.25
N SER A 156 -27.82 11.32 13.20
CA SER A 156 -27.56 12.75 13.33
C SER A 156 -27.87 13.52 12.05
N GLU A 157 -28.39 14.74 12.19
CA GLU A 157 -28.51 15.71 11.08
C GLU A 157 -27.14 16.25 10.66
N ASP A 158 -27.01 16.73 9.41
CA ASP A 158 -25.70 17.14 8.85
C ASP A 158 -25.05 18.31 9.61
N ASP A 159 -25.82 19.33 9.99
CA ASP A 159 -25.33 20.44 10.83
C ASP A 159 -24.83 19.95 12.20
N PHE A 160 -25.41 18.88 12.71
CA PHE A 160 -25.01 18.28 13.98
C PHE A 160 -23.75 17.41 13.83
N ARG A 161 -23.61 16.66 12.73
CA ARG A 161 -22.38 15.92 12.41
C ARG A 161 -21.14 16.82 12.37
N GLY A 162 -21.26 18.02 11.81
CA GLY A 162 -20.19 19.03 11.83
C GLY A 162 -19.77 19.43 13.26
N LYS A 163 -20.75 19.63 14.15
CA LYS A 163 -20.50 19.98 15.57
C LYS A 163 -19.90 18.84 16.38
N LEU A 164 -20.36 17.60 16.15
CA LEU A 164 -19.77 16.41 16.76
C LEU A 164 -18.26 16.36 16.49
N HIS A 165 -17.83 16.71 15.29
CA HIS A 165 -16.41 16.78 14.96
C HIS A 165 -15.69 17.95 15.60
N SER A 166 -16.24 19.17 15.55
CA SER A 166 -15.56 20.35 16.11
C SER A 166 -15.39 20.27 17.63
N ASP A 167 -16.36 19.66 18.32
CA ASP A 167 -16.47 19.72 19.78
C ASP A 167 -15.88 18.46 20.45
N SER A 168 -15.23 17.59 19.68
CA SER A 168 -14.63 16.32 20.16
C SER A 168 -13.11 16.31 19.98
N PRO A 169 -12.35 17.04 20.81
CA PRO A 169 -10.89 17.01 20.79
C PRO A 169 -10.39 15.61 21.18
N GLY A 170 -9.43 15.05 20.44
CA GLY A 170 -8.93 13.70 20.68
C GLY A 170 -9.82 12.57 20.12
N LEU A 171 -10.88 12.88 19.37
CA LEU A 171 -11.72 11.86 18.72
C LEU A 171 -10.88 10.86 17.89
N GLY A 172 -9.87 11.34 17.14
CA GLY A 172 -9.03 10.43 16.36
C GLY A 172 -8.19 9.49 17.25
N LEU A 173 -7.77 9.95 18.43
CA LEU A 173 -7.04 9.15 19.40
C LEU A 173 -7.94 8.05 19.96
N LEU A 174 -9.17 8.40 20.34
CA LEU A 174 -10.17 7.45 20.78
C LEU A 174 -10.47 6.40 19.69
N VAL A 175 -10.78 6.83 18.46
CA VAL A 175 -11.08 5.93 17.34
C VAL A 175 -9.90 4.99 17.06
N GLY A 176 -8.67 5.50 17.07
CA GLY A 176 -7.48 4.68 16.89
C GLY A 176 -7.29 3.63 17.99
N GLY A 177 -7.51 4.03 19.24
CA GLY A 177 -7.41 3.13 20.39
C GLY A 177 -8.48 2.04 20.40
N VAL A 178 -9.74 2.41 20.15
CA VAL A 178 -10.89 1.50 20.03
C VAL A 178 -10.66 0.53 18.87
N TRP A 179 -10.30 1.04 17.69
CA TRP A 179 -10.04 0.21 16.51
C TRP A 179 -8.92 -0.81 16.76
N LYS A 180 -7.81 -0.38 17.35
CA LYS A 180 -6.70 -1.28 17.73
C LYS A 180 -7.19 -2.41 18.63
N ALA A 181 -7.91 -2.09 19.71
CA ALA A 181 -8.40 -3.09 20.66
C ALA A 181 -9.36 -4.09 19.98
N LEU A 182 -10.19 -3.64 19.05
CA LEU A 182 -11.13 -4.47 18.32
C LEU A 182 -10.47 -5.40 17.30
N VAL A 183 -9.40 -4.95 16.63
CA VAL A 183 -8.59 -5.80 15.75
C VAL A 183 -7.87 -6.87 16.58
N GLU A 184 -7.25 -6.49 17.70
CA GLU A 184 -6.55 -7.41 18.61
C GLU A 184 -7.50 -8.46 19.19
N ALA A 185 -8.73 -8.05 19.53
CA ALA A 185 -9.79 -8.94 20.01
C ALA A 185 -10.52 -9.73 18.91
N LYS A 186 -10.19 -9.49 17.63
CA LYS A 186 -10.82 -10.13 16.45
C LYS A 186 -12.36 -10.01 16.43
N TYR A 187 -12.89 -8.87 16.84
CA TYR A 187 -14.34 -8.68 17.00
C TYR A 187 -14.99 -8.05 15.76
N LEU A 188 -15.49 -8.89 14.85
CA LEU A 188 -15.99 -8.46 13.53
C LEU A 188 -17.11 -7.42 13.60
N GLU A 189 -18.08 -7.57 14.50
CA GLU A 189 -19.18 -6.60 14.64
C GLU A 189 -18.65 -5.22 15.09
N GLY A 190 -17.70 -5.20 16.02
CA GLY A 190 -17.01 -3.96 16.41
C GLY A 190 -16.17 -3.38 15.27
N LEU A 191 -15.54 -4.22 14.43
CA LEU A 191 -14.77 -3.77 13.27
C LEU A 191 -15.65 -3.15 12.19
N HIS A 192 -16.87 -3.64 11.98
CA HIS A 192 -17.83 -2.98 11.08
C HIS A 192 -18.12 -1.54 11.54
N ASN A 193 -18.42 -1.36 12.83
CA ASN A 193 -18.65 -0.04 13.40
C ASN A 193 -17.40 0.85 13.34
N SER A 194 -16.22 0.28 13.61
CA SER A 194 -14.94 1.01 13.51
C SER A 194 -14.62 1.42 12.08
N GLY A 195 -14.84 0.54 11.10
CA GLY A 195 -14.67 0.82 9.68
C GLY A 195 -15.56 1.96 9.20
N PHE A 196 -16.77 2.08 9.74
CA PHE A 196 -17.63 3.24 9.50
C PHE A 196 -17.00 4.55 9.98
N HIS A 197 -16.35 4.57 11.14
CA HIS A 197 -15.68 5.77 11.67
C HIS A 197 -14.39 6.09 10.91
N LEU A 198 -13.61 5.07 10.53
CA LEU A 198 -12.42 5.24 9.68
C LEU A 198 -12.76 5.87 8.32
N THR A 199 -14.01 5.78 7.87
CA THR A 199 -14.45 6.29 6.56
C THR A 199 -15.23 7.59 6.64
N ARG A 200 -16.13 7.71 7.61
CA ARG A 200 -16.97 8.91 7.76
C ARG A 200 -16.27 10.03 8.50
N ASP A 201 -15.53 9.70 9.56
CA ASP A 201 -14.79 10.70 10.31
C ASP A 201 -13.57 11.13 9.50
N PHE A 202 -12.76 10.18 9.02
CA PHE A 202 -11.52 10.50 8.28
C PHE A 202 -11.68 10.73 6.78
N GLY A 203 -12.74 10.23 6.14
CA GLY A 203 -12.77 10.08 4.68
C GLY A 203 -13.64 11.01 3.87
N ARG A 204 -14.63 11.71 4.43
CA ARG A 204 -15.42 12.69 3.65
C ARG A 204 -15.32 14.13 4.15
N ASN A 205 -15.14 14.33 5.46
CA ASN A 205 -15.08 15.65 6.07
C ASN A 205 -13.65 16.12 6.40
N LEU A 206 -12.62 15.30 6.14
CA LEU A 206 -11.24 15.50 6.58
C LEU A 206 -10.18 15.38 5.47
N TRP A 207 -10.51 15.64 4.21
CA TRP A 207 -9.54 15.67 3.09
C TRP A 207 -8.39 16.69 3.26
N GLY A 208 -8.33 17.42 4.39
CA GLY A 208 -7.27 18.40 4.68
C GLY A 208 -6.86 18.58 6.15
N SER A 209 -7.19 17.66 7.08
CA SER A 209 -6.74 17.82 8.48
C SER A 209 -5.66 16.80 8.86
N THR A 210 -4.40 17.18 8.62
CA THR A 210 -3.20 16.44 9.06
C THR A 210 -3.24 16.10 10.57
N GLU A 211 -3.88 16.96 11.38
CA GLU A 211 -4.01 16.79 12.83
C GLU A 211 -4.78 15.52 13.22
N ARG A 212 -5.86 15.20 12.50
CA ARG A 212 -6.69 14.03 12.80
C ARG A 212 -5.96 12.73 12.45
N MET A 213 -5.24 12.70 11.34
CA MET A 213 -4.37 11.56 11.02
C MET A 213 -3.31 11.36 12.11
N HIS A 214 -2.72 12.45 12.63
CA HIS A 214 -1.82 12.35 13.78
C HIS A 214 -2.52 11.85 15.05
N GLU A 215 -3.74 12.30 15.36
CA GLU A 215 -4.54 11.75 16.47
C GLU A 215 -4.77 10.23 16.32
N LEU A 216 -5.16 9.78 15.13
CA LEU A 216 -5.35 8.35 14.83
C LEU A 216 -4.06 7.55 15.06
N VAL A 217 -2.95 8.06 14.52
CA VAL A 217 -1.62 7.45 14.70
C VAL A 217 -1.23 7.42 16.17
N ARG A 218 -1.54 8.46 16.95
CA ARG A 218 -1.34 8.47 18.41
C ARG A 218 -2.19 7.39 19.09
N GLY A 219 -3.47 7.30 18.73
CA GLY A 219 -4.42 6.31 19.27
C GLY A 219 -3.98 4.86 19.05
N VAL A 220 -3.47 4.54 17.88
CA VAL A 220 -2.98 3.17 17.58
C VAL A 220 -1.60 2.86 18.16
N GLY A 221 -0.91 3.83 18.78
CA GLY A 221 0.37 3.63 19.47
C GLY A 221 1.55 4.47 18.97
N ASN A 222 1.29 5.67 18.45
CA ASN A 222 2.28 6.68 18.01
C ASN A 222 3.19 6.25 16.85
N ARG A 223 2.82 5.24 16.05
CA ARG A 223 3.64 4.75 14.93
C ARG A 223 2.79 4.36 13.73
N TYR A 224 3.13 4.88 12.56
CA TYR A 224 2.55 4.46 11.29
C TYR A 224 2.73 2.96 11.03
N SER A 225 3.83 2.36 11.49
CA SER A 225 4.06 0.90 11.37
C SER A 225 2.96 0.08 12.04
N THR A 226 2.47 0.53 13.21
CA THR A 226 1.38 -0.15 13.91
C THR A 226 0.08 0.00 13.13
N LEU A 227 -0.18 1.20 12.59
CA LEU A 227 -1.33 1.46 11.74
C LEU A 227 -1.35 0.53 10.50
N GLY A 228 -0.21 0.36 9.83
CA GLY A 228 -0.08 -0.53 8.68
C GLY A 228 -0.40 -1.99 9.02
N VAL A 229 0.08 -2.48 10.18
CA VAL A 229 -0.25 -3.83 10.67
C VAL A 229 -1.74 -3.95 10.98
N LEU A 230 -2.35 -2.95 11.61
CA LEU A 230 -3.78 -2.96 11.92
C LEU A 230 -4.65 -2.97 10.66
N LEU A 231 -4.32 -2.17 9.64
CA LEU A 231 -5.01 -2.19 8.34
C LEU A 231 -4.94 -3.59 7.70
N ARG A 232 -3.77 -4.21 7.72
CA ARG A 232 -3.57 -5.56 7.20
C ARG A 232 -4.43 -6.57 7.95
N GLU A 233 -4.37 -6.59 9.28
CA GLU A 233 -5.14 -7.54 10.08
C GLU A 233 -6.65 -7.29 9.99
N HIS A 234 -7.09 -6.02 9.91
CA HIS A 234 -8.49 -5.65 9.70
C HIS A 234 -9.04 -6.32 8.42
N ILE A 235 -8.37 -6.14 7.27
CA ILE A 235 -8.81 -6.73 6.01
C ILE A 235 -8.73 -8.26 6.07
N LYS A 236 -7.67 -8.84 6.65
CA LYS A 236 -7.53 -10.30 6.78
C LYS A 236 -8.59 -10.93 7.66
N LEU A 237 -9.11 -10.23 8.67
CA LEU A 237 -10.18 -10.75 9.52
C LEU A 237 -11.51 -10.86 8.76
N ALA A 238 -11.78 -9.91 7.85
CA ALA A 238 -12.97 -9.96 6.99
C ALA A 238 -12.80 -10.93 5.82
N ILE A 239 -11.63 -10.90 5.16
CA ILE A 239 -11.32 -11.69 3.98
C ILE A 239 -9.93 -12.34 4.15
N PRO A 240 -9.86 -13.52 4.78
CA PRO A 240 -8.59 -14.20 5.05
C PRO A 240 -7.82 -14.64 3.80
N SER A 241 -8.54 -14.95 2.71
CA SER A 241 -7.97 -15.42 1.45
C SER A 241 -8.84 -15.08 0.24
N ALA A 242 -8.29 -15.24 -0.96
CA ALA A 242 -8.98 -15.05 -2.24
C ALA A 242 -10.22 -15.97 -2.43
N THR A 243 -10.28 -17.10 -1.72
CA THR A 243 -11.39 -18.06 -1.79
C THR A 243 -12.43 -17.87 -0.68
N SER A 244 -12.32 -16.81 0.11
CA SER A 244 -13.24 -16.56 1.22
C SER A 244 -14.66 -16.34 0.71
N GLN A 245 -15.65 -16.84 1.45
CA GLN A 245 -17.02 -16.39 1.24
C GLN A 245 -17.16 -14.96 1.76
N VAL A 246 -17.76 -14.09 0.96
CA VAL A 246 -17.90 -12.67 1.27
C VAL A 246 -19.39 -12.38 1.41
N ASP A 247 -19.82 -12.09 2.63
CA ASP A 247 -21.16 -11.65 2.99
C ASP A 247 -21.22 -10.11 3.13
N ASP A 248 -22.40 -9.56 3.46
CA ASP A 248 -22.60 -8.11 3.63
C ASP A 248 -21.71 -7.52 4.74
N MET A 249 -21.51 -8.27 5.83
CA MET A 249 -20.67 -7.85 6.95
C MET A 249 -19.21 -7.73 6.50
N ALA A 250 -18.67 -8.76 5.83
CA ALA A 250 -17.30 -8.74 5.32
C ALA A 250 -17.08 -7.59 4.31
N MET A 251 -18.08 -7.28 3.46
CA MET A 251 -18.00 -6.13 2.55
C MET A 251 -17.91 -4.80 3.30
N ARG A 252 -18.73 -4.59 4.33
CA ARG A 252 -18.72 -3.35 5.14
C ARG A 252 -17.41 -3.16 5.90
N ILE A 253 -16.91 -4.24 6.52
CA ILE A 253 -15.62 -4.23 7.25
C ILE A 253 -14.48 -3.88 6.27
N THR A 254 -14.44 -4.55 5.11
CA THR A 254 -13.39 -4.33 4.10
C THR A 254 -13.43 -2.92 3.51
N TYR A 255 -14.63 -2.39 3.23
CA TYR A 255 -14.80 -1.03 2.73
C TYR A 255 -14.20 0.00 3.69
N GLY A 256 -14.47 -0.17 5.00
CA GLY A 256 -13.94 0.68 6.06
C GLY A 256 -12.42 0.84 6.03
N ALA A 257 -11.71 -0.29 5.92
CA ALA A 257 -10.25 -0.32 5.88
C ALA A 257 -9.67 0.15 4.54
N THR A 258 -10.31 -0.19 3.43
CA THR A 258 -9.79 0.14 2.09
C THR A 258 -9.93 1.62 1.75
N GLU A 259 -11.00 2.29 2.20
CA GLU A 259 -11.13 3.73 2.01
C GLU A 259 -10.04 4.50 2.78
N LEU A 260 -9.66 4.05 3.99
CA LEU A 260 -8.50 4.63 4.70
C LEU A 260 -7.18 4.48 3.94
N LEU A 261 -6.99 3.40 3.16
CA LEU A 261 -5.81 3.26 2.28
C LEU A 261 -5.76 4.39 1.24
N THR A 262 -6.89 4.68 0.60
CA THR A 262 -7.00 5.75 -0.40
C THR A 262 -6.75 7.13 0.22
N ILE A 263 -7.37 7.42 1.35
CA ILE A 263 -7.25 8.73 2.03
C ILE A 263 -5.82 8.96 2.50
N GLY A 264 -5.24 7.98 3.20
CA GLY A 264 -3.88 8.08 3.71
C GLY A 264 -2.83 8.20 2.61
N ALA A 265 -3.10 7.65 1.43
CA ALA A 265 -2.23 7.76 0.25
C ALA A 265 -2.47 9.04 -0.60
N SER A 266 -3.46 9.86 -0.25
CA SER A 266 -3.80 11.09 -1.00
C SER A 266 -3.39 12.39 -0.30
N SER A 267 -3.06 12.38 1.00
CA SER A 267 -2.67 13.57 1.77
C SER A 267 -1.18 13.90 1.59
N PRO A 268 -0.80 15.07 1.02
CA PRO A 268 0.60 15.41 0.75
C PRO A 268 1.53 15.33 1.98
N GLU A 269 1.03 15.63 3.17
CA GLU A 269 1.80 15.68 4.42
C GLU A 269 2.05 14.31 5.06
N THR A 270 1.19 13.32 4.78
CA THR A 270 1.23 12.01 5.46
C THR A 270 1.44 10.83 4.51
N THR A 271 1.32 11.05 3.20
CA THR A 271 1.34 9.99 2.18
C THR A 271 2.61 9.16 2.21
N VAL A 272 3.79 9.77 2.37
CA VAL A 272 5.07 9.05 2.28
C VAL A 272 5.24 8.07 3.44
N GLU A 273 5.08 8.54 4.68
CA GLU A 273 5.21 7.75 5.90
C GLU A 273 4.10 6.70 6.00
N PHE A 274 2.86 7.08 5.70
CA PHE A 274 1.72 6.17 5.70
C PHE A 274 1.90 5.05 4.68
N THR A 275 2.14 5.41 3.42
CA THR A 275 2.26 4.44 2.32
C THR A 275 3.42 3.49 2.58
N ARG A 276 4.58 4.00 3.02
CA ARG A 276 5.72 3.15 3.39
C ARG A 276 5.35 2.15 4.49
N ALA A 277 4.75 2.63 5.59
CA ALA A 277 4.43 1.78 6.72
C ALA A 277 3.40 0.70 6.39
N VAL A 278 2.40 1.04 5.58
CA VAL A 278 1.38 0.11 5.09
C VAL A 278 1.99 -0.95 4.16
N LEU A 279 2.89 -0.56 3.25
CA LEU A 279 3.59 -1.49 2.37
C LEU A 279 4.56 -2.40 3.13
N GLU A 280 5.33 -1.85 4.07
CA GLU A 280 6.25 -2.62 4.93
C GLU A 280 5.51 -3.61 5.83
N ALA A 281 4.26 -3.31 6.20
CA ALA A 281 3.41 -4.26 6.90
C ALA A 281 3.01 -5.47 6.02
N GLY A 282 3.29 -5.49 4.71
CA GLY A 282 2.92 -6.60 3.83
C GLY A 282 1.44 -6.60 3.48
N ILE A 283 0.86 -5.41 3.27
CA ILE A 283 -0.55 -5.26 2.89
C ILE A 283 -0.85 -5.82 1.50
N VAL A 284 0.13 -5.80 0.59
CA VAL A 284 -0.11 -5.98 -0.86
C VAL A 284 -0.76 -7.32 -1.18
N PRO A 285 -0.26 -8.47 -0.70
CA PRO A 285 -0.91 -9.75 -0.96
C PRO A 285 -2.33 -9.84 -0.38
N VAL A 286 -2.57 -9.18 0.76
CA VAL A 286 -3.87 -9.18 1.46
C VAL A 286 -4.91 -8.43 0.65
N ILE A 287 -4.58 -7.22 0.17
CA ILE A 287 -5.54 -6.41 -0.59
C ILE A 287 -5.80 -6.98 -1.98
N VAL A 288 -4.81 -7.59 -2.63
CA VAL A 288 -5.03 -8.28 -3.91
C VAL A 288 -5.94 -9.50 -3.73
N ALA A 289 -5.71 -10.31 -2.69
CA ALA A 289 -6.60 -11.43 -2.36
C ALA A 289 -8.02 -10.96 -2.03
N ALA A 290 -8.16 -9.85 -1.29
CA ALA A 290 -9.45 -9.23 -1.01
C ALA A 290 -10.15 -8.75 -2.28
N ALA A 291 -9.43 -8.05 -3.16
CA ALA A 291 -9.97 -7.61 -4.45
C ALA A 291 -10.46 -8.78 -5.31
N PHE A 292 -9.74 -9.91 -5.33
CA PHE A 292 -10.18 -11.11 -6.01
C PHE A 292 -11.47 -11.68 -5.41
N ALA A 293 -11.52 -11.86 -4.09
CA ALA A 293 -12.70 -12.42 -3.40
C ALA A 293 -13.95 -11.55 -3.58
N LEU A 294 -13.77 -10.22 -3.55
CA LEU A 294 -14.83 -9.25 -3.82
C LEU A 294 -15.32 -9.32 -5.26
N GLY A 295 -14.44 -9.66 -6.21
CA GLY A 295 -14.67 -9.78 -7.65
C GLY A 295 -15.92 -10.58 -8.04
N ASN A 296 -16.23 -11.61 -7.24
CA ASN A 296 -17.32 -12.56 -7.51
C ASN A 296 -18.68 -12.14 -6.89
N ARG A 297 -18.81 -10.91 -6.41
CA ARG A 297 -20.02 -10.43 -5.71
C ARG A 297 -20.79 -9.40 -6.52
N GLU A 298 -22.03 -9.12 -6.12
CA GLU A 298 -22.78 -7.97 -6.63
C GLU A 298 -22.94 -6.94 -5.50
N GLY A 299 -22.95 -5.65 -5.83
CA GLY A 299 -23.19 -4.57 -4.86
C GLY A 299 -22.13 -3.46 -4.85
N GLY A 300 -22.57 -2.24 -4.50
CA GLY A 300 -21.74 -1.04 -4.52
C GLY A 300 -20.50 -1.14 -3.62
N LEU A 301 -20.64 -1.60 -2.39
CA LEU A 301 -19.51 -1.66 -1.43
C LEU A 301 -18.36 -2.56 -1.91
N ALA A 302 -18.65 -3.68 -2.58
CA ALA A 302 -17.60 -4.54 -3.13
C ALA A 302 -16.81 -3.83 -4.24
N ARG A 303 -17.51 -3.11 -5.11
CA ARG A 303 -16.92 -2.33 -6.20
C ARG A 303 -16.07 -1.17 -5.66
N GLU A 304 -16.61 -0.40 -4.72
CA GLU A 304 -15.89 0.71 -4.07
C GLU A 304 -14.63 0.21 -3.35
N SER A 305 -14.72 -0.93 -2.67
CA SER A 305 -13.55 -1.55 -2.01
C SER A 305 -12.48 -1.95 -3.02
N GLN A 306 -12.85 -2.55 -4.16
CA GLN A 306 -11.90 -2.85 -5.23
C GLN A 306 -11.29 -1.58 -5.82
N TRP A 307 -12.09 -0.54 -6.05
CA TRP A 307 -11.60 0.74 -6.52
C TRP A 307 -10.54 1.32 -5.58
N ASN A 308 -10.82 1.35 -4.27
CA ASN A 308 -9.87 1.77 -3.25
C ASN A 308 -8.57 0.96 -3.29
N ILE A 309 -8.67 -0.37 -3.44
CA ILE A 309 -7.52 -1.26 -3.53
C ILE A 309 -6.65 -0.94 -4.75
N PHE A 310 -7.24 -0.85 -5.94
CA PHE A 310 -6.47 -0.58 -7.16
C PHE A 310 -5.92 0.84 -7.20
N ASN A 311 -6.63 1.81 -6.62
CA ASN A 311 -6.12 3.17 -6.47
C ASN A 311 -4.88 3.20 -5.54
N PHE A 312 -4.94 2.52 -4.40
CA PHE A 312 -3.77 2.38 -3.52
C PHE A 312 -2.60 1.65 -4.21
N LEU A 313 -2.87 0.58 -4.96
CA LEU A 313 -1.84 -0.16 -5.70
C LEU A 313 -1.14 0.71 -6.76
N ARG A 314 -1.86 1.62 -7.44
CA ARG A 314 -1.25 2.59 -8.35
C ARG A 314 -0.23 3.48 -7.64
N VAL A 315 -0.56 3.97 -6.43
CA VAL A 315 0.36 4.76 -5.61
C VAL A 315 1.54 3.90 -5.16
N ALA A 316 1.30 2.66 -4.72
CA ALA A 316 2.35 1.74 -4.30
C ALA A 316 3.37 1.42 -5.41
N PHE A 317 2.89 1.25 -6.64
CA PHE A 317 3.70 0.84 -7.80
C PHE A 317 4.55 1.96 -8.41
N VAL A 318 4.48 3.17 -7.86
CA VAL A 318 5.39 4.28 -8.23
C VAL A 318 6.33 4.67 -7.08
N THR A 319 6.34 3.90 -5.99
CA THR A 319 7.29 4.08 -4.89
C THR A 319 8.68 3.52 -5.20
N LYS A 320 9.69 3.91 -4.40
CA LYS A 320 11.10 3.48 -4.58
C LYS A 320 11.28 1.96 -4.68
N ASP A 321 10.49 1.19 -3.93
CA ASP A 321 10.58 -0.28 -3.88
C ASP A 321 9.48 -0.97 -4.71
N ALA A 322 8.88 -0.26 -5.69
CA ALA A 322 7.75 -0.73 -6.48
C ALA A 322 7.92 -2.11 -7.11
N ALA A 323 9.13 -2.47 -7.58
CA ALA A 323 9.40 -3.80 -8.14
C ALA A 323 9.07 -4.92 -7.14
N ARG A 324 9.33 -4.71 -5.84
CA ARG A 324 8.97 -5.66 -4.78
C ARG A 324 7.45 -5.75 -4.63
N TRP A 325 6.76 -4.63 -4.58
CA TRP A 325 5.30 -4.59 -4.39
C TRP A 325 4.56 -5.19 -5.57
N ILE A 326 5.03 -4.95 -6.79
CA ILE A 326 4.51 -5.58 -8.00
C ILE A 326 4.72 -7.09 -7.94
N SER A 327 5.91 -7.56 -7.55
CA SER A 327 6.14 -9.00 -7.32
C SER A 327 5.16 -9.60 -6.30
N GLU A 328 4.98 -8.95 -5.15
CA GLU A 328 4.05 -9.39 -4.11
C GLU A 328 2.59 -9.42 -4.61
N ALA A 329 2.20 -8.46 -5.45
CA ALA A 329 0.87 -8.42 -6.06
C ALA A 329 0.67 -9.54 -7.08
N LEU A 330 1.65 -9.76 -7.97
CA LEU A 330 1.61 -10.81 -8.99
C LEU A 330 1.50 -12.20 -8.37
N ASP A 331 2.27 -12.46 -7.31
CA ASP A 331 2.19 -13.71 -6.55
C ASP A 331 0.81 -13.90 -5.87
N ALA A 332 0.07 -12.82 -5.64
CA ALA A 332 -1.27 -12.82 -5.03
C ALA A 332 -2.42 -12.83 -6.05
N ASN A 333 -2.18 -13.15 -7.33
CA ASN A 333 -3.17 -13.14 -8.42
C ASN A 333 -3.68 -11.74 -8.82
N PHE A 334 -2.76 -10.78 -8.94
CA PHE A 334 -3.06 -9.40 -9.36
C PHE A 334 -3.92 -9.30 -10.62
N PHE A 335 -3.53 -9.93 -11.74
CA PHE A 335 -4.29 -9.80 -12.99
C PHE A 335 -5.70 -10.39 -12.89
N PRO A 336 -5.91 -11.63 -12.40
CA PRO A 336 -7.26 -12.13 -12.17
C PRO A 336 -8.13 -11.18 -11.33
N ALA A 337 -7.59 -10.58 -10.27
CA ALA A 337 -8.31 -9.60 -9.46
C ALA A 337 -8.66 -8.33 -10.26
N LEU A 338 -7.72 -7.83 -11.06
CA LEU A 338 -7.88 -6.64 -11.90
C LEU A 338 -8.96 -6.84 -12.97
N PHE A 339 -8.98 -8.00 -13.62
CA PHE A 339 -9.99 -8.34 -14.64
C PHE A 339 -11.38 -8.55 -14.05
N LEU A 340 -11.49 -9.10 -12.83
CA LEU A 340 -12.77 -9.18 -12.13
C LEU A 340 -13.31 -7.80 -11.71
N PHE A 341 -12.42 -6.84 -11.47
CA PHE A 341 -12.81 -5.46 -11.19
C PHE A 341 -13.30 -4.74 -12.45
N THR A 342 -12.54 -4.79 -13.54
CA THR A 342 -12.89 -4.07 -14.78
C THR A 342 -13.94 -4.78 -15.64
N GLY A 343 -14.20 -6.07 -15.39
CA GLY A 343 -15.12 -6.89 -16.17
C GLY A 343 -16.59 -6.85 -15.76
N ARG A 344 -16.96 -6.20 -14.63
CA ARG A 344 -18.34 -6.22 -14.14
C ARG A 344 -19.27 -5.36 -15.00
N ARG A 345 -20.04 -6.06 -15.84
CA ARG A 345 -21.09 -5.49 -16.69
C ARG A 345 -22.32 -5.12 -15.86
N ARG A 346 -22.72 -3.84 -15.83
CA ARG A 346 -24.15 -3.42 -15.94
C ARG A 346 -24.43 -1.92 -15.98
N GLU A 347 -23.48 -1.04 -15.71
CA GLU A 347 -23.79 0.39 -15.61
C GLU A 347 -23.10 1.22 -16.70
N THR A 348 -23.88 2.06 -17.39
CA THR A 348 -23.35 3.17 -18.17
C THR A 348 -23.21 4.38 -17.24
N GLY A 349 -22.01 4.93 -17.05
CA GLY A 349 -21.81 6.06 -16.13
C GLY A 349 -20.35 6.44 -15.88
N SER A 350 -20.12 7.41 -15.00
CA SER A 350 -18.77 7.92 -14.64
C SER A 350 -17.88 6.86 -14.00
N ALA A 351 -18.43 5.94 -13.19
CA ALA A 351 -17.67 4.90 -12.51
C ALA A 351 -16.92 3.94 -13.48
N VAL A 352 -17.53 3.62 -14.63
CA VAL A 352 -16.88 2.76 -15.65
C VAL A 352 -15.65 3.43 -16.27
N LYS A 353 -15.71 4.75 -16.50
CA LYS A 353 -14.57 5.49 -17.05
C LYS A 353 -13.34 5.41 -16.14
N PHE A 354 -13.53 5.45 -14.82
CA PHE A 354 -12.43 5.37 -13.85
C PHE A 354 -11.78 3.98 -13.77
N GLU A 355 -12.55 2.90 -13.97
CA GLU A 355 -12.04 1.52 -14.00
C GLU A 355 -11.15 1.31 -15.24
N GLU A 356 -11.61 1.76 -16.40
CA GLU A 356 -10.86 1.74 -17.66
C GLU A 356 -9.62 2.64 -17.60
N GLU A 357 -9.70 3.83 -16.99
CA GLU A 357 -8.54 4.71 -16.74
C GLU A 357 -7.52 4.05 -15.81
N THR A 358 -7.96 3.39 -14.74
CA THR A 358 -7.07 2.68 -13.81
C THR A 358 -6.35 1.53 -14.51
N LEU A 359 -7.07 0.77 -15.32
CA LEU A 359 -6.51 -0.31 -16.14
C LEU A 359 -5.48 0.22 -17.13
N ARG A 360 -5.81 1.28 -17.89
CA ARG A 360 -4.89 1.90 -18.83
C ARG A 360 -3.65 2.47 -18.14
N ALA A 361 -3.80 3.17 -17.01
CA ALA A 361 -2.65 3.67 -16.26
C ALA A 361 -1.69 2.54 -15.82
N LEU A 362 -2.23 1.39 -15.42
CA LEU A 362 -1.41 0.23 -15.06
C LEU A 362 -0.71 -0.39 -16.28
N LEU A 363 -1.41 -0.56 -17.40
CA LEU A 363 -0.91 -1.25 -18.59
C LEU A 363 -0.01 -0.38 -19.48
N ASP A 364 -0.28 0.92 -19.60
CA ASP A 364 0.46 1.82 -20.50
C ASP A 364 1.63 2.53 -19.81
N ASP A 365 1.47 2.89 -18.53
CA ASP A 365 2.40 3.81 -17.86
C ASP A 365 3.23 3.14 -16.75
N ILE A 366 2.63 2.23 -15.96
CA ILE A 366 3.28 1.69 -14.76
C ILE A 366 4.01 0.38 -15.04
N LEU A 367 3.27 -0.70 -15.35
CA LEU A 367 3.83 -2.05 -15.48
C LEU A 367 4.88 -2.20 -16.60
N PRO A 368 4.79 -1.52 -17.75
CA PRO A 368 5.81 -1.61 -18.80
C PRO A 368 7.22 -1.26 -18.30
N GLY A 369 7.36 -0.26 -17.43
CA GLY A 369 8.65 0.15 -16.86
C GLY A 369 9.32 -0.96 -16.03
N PHE A 370 8.53 -1.88 -15.46
CA PHE A 370 9.05 -2.97 -14.63
C PHE A 370 9.44 -4.22 -15.41
N THR A 371 9.10 -4.28 -16.71
CA THR A 371 9.57 -5.37 -17.58
C THR A 371 11.07 -5.29 -17.88
N LEU A 372 11.76 -4.23 -17.41
CA LEU A 372 13.22 -4.10 -17.37
C LEU A 372 13.88 -4.99 -16.30
N HIS A 373 13.13 -5.37 -15.27
CA HIS A 373 13.61 -6.29 -14.23
C HIS A 373 13.33 -7.72 -14.67
N PHE A 374 14.37 -8.53 -14.84
CA PHE A 374 14.24 -9.95 -15.20
C PHE A 374 13.32 -10.69 -14.22
N SER A 375 13.42 -10.43 -12.92
CA SER A 375 12.55 -11.09 -11.93
C SER A 375 11.08 -10.74 -12.09
N VAL A 376 10.77 -9.47 -12.35
CA VAL A 376 9.38 -8.99 -12.51
C VAL A 376 8.84 -9.42 -13.87
N LEU A 377 9.64 -9.30 -14.93
CA LEU A 377 9.30 -9.76 -16.28
C LEU A 377 8.89 -11.24 -16.30
N MET A 378 9.67 -12.10 -15.64
CA MET A 378 9.34 -13.52 -15.59
C MET A 378 8.04 -13.79 -14.81
N GLN A 379 7.79 -13.09 -13.70
CA GLN A 379 6.51 -13.19 -12.99
C GLN A 379 5.34 -12.68 -13.83
N LEU A 380 5.52 -11.56 -14.53
CA LEU A 380 4.52 -11.00 -15.44
C LEU A 380 4.13 -12.01 -16.52
N ARG A 381 5.12 -12.65 -17.16
CA ARG A 381 4.84 -13.72 -18.13
C ARG A 381 3.95 -14.80 -17.54
N PHE A 382 4.34 -15.41 -16.42
CA PHE A 382 3.56 -16.53 -15.86
C PHE A 382 2.15 -16.11 -15.45
N SER A 383 2.02 -14.90 -14.90
CA SER A 383 0.73 -14.37 -14.49
C SER A 383 -0.17 -14.05 -15.69
N LEU A 384 0.40 -13.51 -16.78
CA LEU A 384 -0.33 -13.21 -18.02
C LEU A 384 -0.71 -14.46 -18.79
N ASP A 385 0.18 -15.45 -18.91
CA ASP A 385 -0.10 -16.73 -19.59
C ASP A 385 -1.36 -17.40 -18.99
N ALA A 386 -1.49 -17.40 -17.66
CA ALA A 386 -2.64 -17.95 -16.96
C ALA A 386 -3.95 -17.22 -17.29
N VAL A 387 -3.89 -15.90 -17.44
CA VAL A 387 -5.05 -15.05 -17.75
C VAL A 387 -5.42 -15.15 -19.22
N GLN A 388 -4.44 -15.11 -20.13
CA GLN A 388 -4.67 -15.18 -21.57
C GLN A 388 -5.30 -16.52 -22.00
N GLN A 389 -5.07 -17.60 -21.25
CA GLN A 389 -5.74 -18.88 -21.48
C GLN A 389 -7.25 -18.85 -21.18
N GLN A 390 -7.70 -17.92 -20.33
CA GLN A 390 -9.10 -17.84 -19.86
C GLN A 390 -9.84 -16.61 -20.42
N LEU A 391 -9.11 -15.56 -20.81
CA LEU A 391 -9.65 -14.28 -21.22
C LEU A 391 -9.82 -14.18 -22.74
N ASP A 392 -11.07 -14.01 -23.19
CA ASP A 392 -11.34 -13.52 -24.55
C ASP A 392 -11.23 -11.98 -24.59
N ALA A 393 -10.03 -11.49 -24.90
CA ALA A 393 -9.72 -10.05 -24.87
C ALA A 393 -10.66 -9.23 -25.76
N ARG A 394 -11.01 -9.69 -26.97
CA ARG A 394 -11.86 -8.94 -27.90
C ARG A 394 -13.28 -8.75 -27.37
N ASN A 395 -13.78 -9.71 -26.62
CA ASN A 395 -15.11 -9.65 -26.00
C ASN A 395 -15.09 -9.01 -24.61
N PHE A 396 -13.92 -8.93 -23.98
CA PHE A 396 -13.72 -8.31 -22.68
C PHE A 396 -13.61 -6.79 -22.78
N PHE A 397 -12.66 -6.30 -23.58
CA PHE A 397 -12.41 -4.87 -23.75
C PHE A 397 -13.40 -4.27 -24.74
N LYS A 398 -14.09 -3.20 -24.34
CA LYS A 398 -15.14 -2.56 -25.16
C LYS A 398 -14.65 -1.35 -25.92
N ASP A 399 -13.68 -0.64 -25.36
CA ASP A 399 -13.01 0.47 -25.99
C ASP A 399 -11.71 0.01 -26.66
N ALA A 400 -11.41 0.62 -27.81
CA ALA A 400 -10.21 0.31 -28.56
C ALA A 400 -8.94 0.65 -27.77
N GLU A 401 -8.96 1.70 -26.96
CA GLU A 401 -7.78 2.14 -26.22
C GLU A 401 -7.31 1.12 -25.19
N SER A 402 -8.22 0.54 -24.40
CA SER A 402 -7.90 -0.49 -23.41
C SER A 402 -7.50 -1.81 -24.06
N LEU A 403 -8.12 -2.17 -25.19
CA LEU A 403 -7.73 -3.34 -25.99
C LEU A 403 -6.32 -3.16 -26.57
N ASP A 404 -6.00 -1.98 -27.09
CA ASP A 404 -4.69 -1.62 -27.62
C ASP A 404 -3.63 -1.62 -26.52
N ALA A 405 -3.93 -1.05 -25.35
CA ALA A 405 -3.05 -1.07 -24.18
C ALA A 405 -2.72 -2.51 -23.74
N TRP A 406 -3.73 -3.39 -23.69
CA TRP A 406 -3.54 -4.81 -23.39
C TRP A 406 -2.67 -5.53 -24.41
N HIS A 407 -2.92 -5.32 -25.70
CA HIS A 407 -2.13 -5.92 -26.77
C HIS A 407 -0.68 -5.42 -26.75
N ALA A 408 -0.47 -4.11 -26.63
CA ALA A 408 0.87 -3.52 -26.55
C ALA A 408 1.66 -4.05 -25.35
N PHE A 409 1.02 -4.15 -24.18
CA PHE A 409 1.67 -4.65 -22.97
C PHE A 409 2.02 -6.14 -23.06
N THR A 410 1.08 -6.99 -23.51
CA THR A 410 1.33 -8.44 -23.64
C THR A 410 2.36 -8.76 -24.73
N GLU A 411 2.38 -8.00 -25.82
CA GLU A 411 3.42 -8.07 -26.84
C GLU A 411 4.80 -7.70 -26.25
N LEU A 412 4.88 -6.59 -25.51
CA LEU A 412 6.12 -6.15 -24.86
C LEU A 412 6.68 -7.21 -23.91
N VAL A 413 5.83 -7.79 -23.05
CA VAL A 413 6.25 -8.86 -22.12
C VAL A 413 6.75 -10.07 -22.89
N THR A 414 6.07 -10.44 -23.98
CA THR A 414 6.48 -11.57 -24.83
C THR A 414 7.83 -11.32 -25.50
N GLU A 415 8.02 -10.15 -26.10
CA GLU A 415 9.26 -9.72 -26.75
C GLU A 415 10.43 -9.75 -25.77
N ARG A 416 10.27 -9.10 -24.61
CA ARG A 416 11.31 -9.05 -23.57
C ARG A 416 11.58 -10.40 -22.95
N THR A 417 10.57 -11.25 -22.78
CA THR A 417 10.76 -12.64 -22.32
C THR A 417 11.62 -13.42 -23.29
N ARG A 418 11.34 -13.35 -24.61
CA ARG A 418 12.16 -14.05 -25.61
C ARG A 418 13.62 -13.60 -25.54
N LEU A 419 13.85 -12.31 -25.39
CA LEU A 419 15.20 -11.77 -25.18
C LEU A 419 15.85 -12.29 -23.89
N ALA A 420 15.09 -12.33 -22.80
CA ALA A 420 15.51 -12.83 -21.50
C ALA A 420 15.88 -14.33 -21.54
N GLU A 421 15.08 -15.14 -22.26
CA GLU A 421 15.33 -16.57 -22.45
C GLU A 421 16.50 -16.84 -23.39
N ALA A 422 16.58 -16.10 -24.50
CA ALA A 422 17.73 -16.16 -25.40
C ALA A 422 19.01 -15.84 -24.62
N PHE A 423 19.01 -14.77 -23.83
CA PHE A 423 20.12 -14.41 -22.96
C PHE A 423 20.45 -15.51 -21.95
N LYS A 424 19.45 -16.09 -21.28
CA LYS A 424 19.64 -17.20 -20.33
C LYS A 424 20.26 -18.43 -21.01
N ALA A 425 19.89 -18.72 -22.25
CA ALA A 425 20.48 -19.81 -23.02
C ALA A 425 21.93 -19.51 -23.44
N THR A 426 22.28 -18.25 -23.72
CA THR A 426 23.67 -17.84 -23.98
C THR A 426 24.53 -17.74 -22.71
N LEU A 427 23.91 -17.47 -21.54
CA LEU A 427 24.58 -17.45 -20.24
C LEU A 427 24.99 -18.85 -19.73
N ASP A 428 24.44 -19.93 -20.31
CA ASP A 428 24.84 -21.32 -20.04
C ASP A 428 26.17 -21.69 -20.75
N VAL A 429 26.79 -20.71 -21.42
CA VAL A 429 28.16 -20.75 -21.92
C VAL A 429 29.04 -19.93 -20.97
N ASP A 430 29.79 -20.62 -20.09
CA ASP A 430 30.93 -20.14 -19.28
C ASP A 430 31.00 -18.65 -18.86
N LEU A 431 30.04 -18.18 -18.05
CA LEU A 431 30.17 -16.86 -17.43
C LEU A 431 30.80 -16.90 -16.04
N LEU A 432 31.82 -16.05 -15.88
CA LEU A 432 32.47 -15.71 -14.63
C LEU A 432 31.47 -15.15 -13.62
N ARG A 433 31.11 -15.96 -12.62
CA ARG A 433 30.26 -15.55 -11.50
C ARG A 433 31.09 -15.05 -10.33
N ALA A 434 30.63 -14.00 -9.66
CA ALA A 434 31.29 -13.47 -8.47
C ALA A 434 30.95 -14.29 -7.22
N CYS A 435 31.90 -14.39 -6.29
CA CYS A 435 31.66 -14.97 -4.98
C CYS A 435 30.62 -14.14 -4.21
N ASN A 436 29.62 -14.80 -3.61
CA ASN A 436 28.59 -14.13 -2.82
C ASN A 436 29.10 -13.51 -1.52
N ASN A 437 30.35 -13.72 -1.10
CA ASN A 437 30.92 -12.96 0.01
C ASN A 437 31.21 -11.53 -0.46
N ALA A 438 30.47 -10.53 0.03
CA ALA A 438 30.58 -9.13 -0.40
C ALA A 438 31.98 -8.51 -0.23
N THR A 439 32.83 -9.06 0.64
CA THR A 439 34.23 -8.61 0.79
C THR A 439 35.19 -9.34 -0.16
N CYS A 440 34.73 -10.35 -0.89
CA CYS A 440 35.50 -11.13 -1.83
C CYS A 440 35.29 -10.62 -3.26
N LYS A 441 36.40 -10.36 -3.98
CA LYS A 441 36.37 -9.89 -5.38
C LYS A 441 36.58 -11.02 -6.39
N LYS A 442 36.72 -12.27 -5.95
CA LYS A 442 37.00 -13.40 -6.85
C LYS A 442 35.78 -13.73 -7.70
N LYS A 443 36.01 -13.95 -8.99
CA LYS A 443 35.06 -14.47 -9.96
C LYS A 443 35.57 -15.83 -10.46
N GLY A 444 34.67 -16.75 -10.80
CA GLY A 444 35.02 -18.08 -11.31
C GLY A 444 33.93 -18.62 -12.23
N GLN A 445 34.26 -19.58 -13.08
CA GLN A 445 33.24 -20.23 -13.90
C GLN A 445 32.25 -20.97 -12.99
N THR A 446 31.04 -21.23 -13.49
CA THR A 446 29.97 -21.85 -12.68
C THR A 446 30.40 -23.22 -12.11
N GLY A 447 31.34 -23.92 -12.75
CA GLY A 447 31.93 -25.17 -12.27
C GLY A 447 32.99 -25.01 -11.15
N ASP A 448 33.64 -23.85 -11.04
CA ASP A 448 34.73 -23.59 -10.09
C ASP A 448 34.25 -23.09 -8.72
N LEU A 449 32.98 -22.72 -8.62
CA LEU A 449 32.39 -22.13 -7.41
C LEU A 449 31.55 -23.16 -6.65
N LYS A 450 31.66 -23.13 -5.32
CA LYS A 450 30.98 -24.05 -4.41
C LYS A 450 29.62 -23.50 -4.02
N ARG A 451 28.56 -24.27 -4.24
CA ARG A 451 27.21 -23.93 -3.77
C ARG A 451 27.03 -24.21 -2.28
N CYS A 452 26.22 -23.40 -1.62
CA CYS A 452 25.78 -23.67 -0.26
C CYS A 452 24.98 -24.98 -0.22
N ALA A 453 25.42 -25.96 0.58
CA ALA A 453 24.80 -27.28 0.64
C ALA A 453 23.31 -27.26 1.04
N ARG A 454 22.86 -26.21 1.76
CA ARG A 454 21.50 -26.11 2.29
C ARG A 454 20.52 -25.43 1.34
N CYS A 455 20.84 -24.25 0.78
CA CYS A 455 19.93 -23.52 -0.10
C CYS A 455 20.23 -23.70 -1.59
N GLN A 456 21.43 -24.18 -1.95
CA GLN A 456 21.92 -24.35 -3.33
C GLN A 456 21.94 -23.07 -4.20
N THR A 457 21.55 -21.91 -3.65
CA THR A 457 21.46 -20.62 -4.35
C THR A 457 22.71 -19.76 -4.21
N ALA A 458 23.33 -19.71 -3.02
CA ALA A 458 24.55 -18.93 -2.80
C ALA A 458 25.79 -19.71 -3.27
N ILE A 459 26.69 -19.03 -3.97
CA ILE A 459 27.93 -19.57 -4.56
C ILE A 459 29.17 -18.87 -3.99
N TYR A 460 30.19 -19.67 -3.68
CA TYR A 460 31.40 -19.20 -3.02
C TYR A 460 32.65 -19.75 -3.69
N CYS A 461 33.67 -18.92 -3.84
CA CYS A 461 34.97 -19.38 -4.34
C CYS A 461 35.69 -20.31 -3.35
N SER A 462 35.30 -20.28 -2.06
CA SER A 462 35.93 -21.10 -1.03
C SER A 462 35.02 -21.30 0.18
N LYS A 463 35.34 -22.31 1.02
CA LYS A 463 34.61 -22.58 2.27
C LYS A 463 34.74 -21.43 3.27
N GLU A 464 35.86 -20.71 3.23
CA GLU A 464 36.15 -19.57 4.09
C GLU A 464 35.23 -18.38 3.73
N CYS A 465 35.01 -18.13 2.43
CA CYS A 465 34.07 -17.11 1.98
C CYS A 465 32.62 -17.45 2.34
N GLN A 466 32.24 -18.73 2.25
CA GLN A 466 30.95 -19.20 2.73
C GLN A 466 30.80 -18.96 4.24
N ALA A 467 31.81 -19.33 5.06
CA ALA A 467 31.76 -19.17 6.51
C ALA A 467 31.73 -17.68 6.93
N ALA A 468 32.45 -16.81 6.24
CA ALA A 468 32.45 -15.37 6.48
C ALA A 468 31.09 -14.75 6.17
N ASP A 469 30.50 -15.10 5.02
CA ASP A 469 29.17 -14.63 4.62
C ASP A 469 28.06 -15.21 5.51
N TRP A 470 28.20 -16.47 5.93
CA TRP A 470 27.29 -17.15 6.86
C TRP A 470 27.13 -16.38 8.17
N LYS A 471 28.25 -15.93 8.75
CA LYS A 471 28.25 -15.17 10.01
C LYS A 471 27.66 -13.77 9.86
N LYS A 472 27.78 -13.14 8.68
CA LYS A 472 27.37 -11.75 8.45
C LYS A 472 25.92 -11.60 7.96
N ARG A 473 25.48 -12.48 7.06
CA ARG A 473 24.22 -12.32 6.32
C ARG A 473 23.52 -13.66 6.06
N HIS A 474 24.22 -14.61 5.45
CA HIS A 474 23.56 -15.71 4.75
C HIS A 474 22.79 -16.68 5.67
N LYS A 475 23.17 -16.78 6.96
CA LYS A 475 22.45 -17.60 7.95
C LYS A 475 20.97 -17.21 8.11
N LEU A 476 20.62 -15.93 7.93
CA LEU A 476 19.26 -15.42 8.04
C LEU A 476 18.38 -15.76 6.82
N GLU A 477 19.02 -16.09 5.69
CA GLU A 477 18.37 -16.25 4.38
C GLU A 477 18.28 -17.73 3.95
N CYS A 478 18.93 -18.66 4.67
CA CYS A 478 19.15 -20.03 4.20
C CYS A 478 18.07 -21.05 4.68
N GLY A 479 17.19 -21.50 3.76
CA GLY A 479 16.41 -22.75 3.87
C GLY A 479 14.91 -22.66 4.22
N LYS A 480 14.06 -22.08 3.36
CA LYS A 480 12.58 -22.11 3.50
C LYS A 480 11.92 -22.99 2.41
N PRO A 481 10.97 -23.88 2.76
CA PRO A 481 10.33 -24.84 1.84
C PRO A 481 9.18 -24.23 1.00
N PRO A 482 8.75 -24.88 -0.11
CA PRO A 482 7.84 -24.30 -1.11
C PRO A 482 6.37 -24.70 -0.90
N ALA A 483 5.44 -23.79 -1.22
CA ALA A 483 4.04 -24.13 -1.49
C ALA A 483 3.53 -23.33 -2.72
N THR A 484 3.13 -24.11 -3.72
CA THR A 484 2.27 -23.89 -4.91
C THR A 484 1.97 -22.47 -5.44
N SER A 485 2.27 -22.35 -6.74
CA SER A 485 2.07 -21.25 -7.72
C SER A 485 3.05 -20.07 -7.62
N SER A 486 3.54 -19.63 -8.79
CA SER A 486 4.61 -18.63 -9.01
C SER A 486 6.03 -19.08 -8.66
N LEU A 487 7.03 -18.44 -9.28
CA LEU A 487 8.46 -18.68 -9.08
C LEU A 487 8.79 -18.76 -7.59
N THR A 488 9.48 -19.82 -7.17
CA THR A 488 9.92 -19.96 -5.78
C THR A 488 10.79 -18.79 -5.35
N ALA A 489 10.86 -18.49 -4.04
CA ALA A 489 11.75 -17.46 -3.50
C ALA A 489 13.21 -17.65 -3.93
N ALA A 490 13.64 -18.90 -4.12
CA ALA A 490 14.96 -19.24 -4.65
C ALA A 490 15.14 -18.84 -6.12
N GLN A 491 14.12 -19.10 -6.95
CA GLN A 491 14.10 -18.68 -8.36
C GLN A 491 14.04 -17.15 -8.47
N LEU A 492 13.26 -16.46 -7.64
CA LEU A 492 13.22 -14.99 -7.61
C LEU A 492 14.56 -14.38 -7.19
N ALA A 493 15.22 -14.93 -6.17
CA ALA A 493 16.55 -14.47 -5.77
C ALA A 493 17.60 -14.69 -6.88
N GLN A 494 17.53 -15.83 -7.57
CA GLN A 494 18.36 -16.09 -8.75
C GLN A 494 18.07 -15.10 -9.88
N TYR A 495 16.81 -14.77 -10.12
CA TYR A 495 16.38 -13.85 -11.15
C TYR A 495 16.75 -12.39 -10.85
N ARG A 496 16.71 -11.96 -9.59
CA ARG A 496 17.24 -10.65 -9.18
C ARG A 496 18.73 -10.51 -9.45
N ALA A 497 19.50 -11.59 -9.28
CA ALA A 497 20.91 -11.59 -9.65
C ALA A 497 21.12 -11.48 -11.18
N HIS A 498 20.09 -11.77 -11.98
CA HIS A 498 20.10 -11.61 -13.43
C HIS A 498 19.54 -10.27 -13.90
N ASP A 499 18.93 -9.45 -13.03
CA ASP A 499 18.32 -8.17 -13.42
C ASP A 499 19.33 -7.23 -14.10
N THR A 500 20.53 -7.08 -13.52
CA THR A 500 21.58 -6.23 -14.11
C THR A 500 22.07 -6.76 -15.45
N ALA A 501 22.23 -8.07 -15.56
CA ALA A 501 22.75 -8.72 -16.77
C ALA A 501 21.72 -8.64 -17.91
N PHE A 502 20.44 -8.86 -17.59
CA PHE A 502 19.35 -8.72 -18.54
C PHE A 502 19.15 -7.28 -19.01
N LEU A 503 19.22 -6.30 -18.10
CA LEU A 503 19.10 -4.89 -18.46
C LEU A 503 20.18 -4.47 -19.48
N GLN A 504 21.41 -4.95 -19.31
CA GLN A 504 22.49 -4.73 -20.27
C GLN A 504 22.16 -5.32 -21.64
N THR A 505 21.66 -6.55 -21.68
CA THR A 505 21.24 -7.20 -22.92
C THR A 505 20.11 -6.44 -23.62
N LEU A 506 19.13 -5.96 -22.86
CA LEU A 506 18.03 -5.18 -23.40
C LEU A 506 18.51 -3.87 -24.01
N ILE A 507 19.37 -3.13 -23.30
CA ILE A 507 19.98 -1.89 -23.81
C ILE A 507 20.73 -2.15 -25.11
N LEU A 508 21.54 -3.21 -25.18
CA LEU A 508 22.29 -3.55 -26.39
C LEU A 508 21.35 -3.93 -27.54
N SER A 509 20.33 -4.73 -27.27
CA SER A 509 19.31 -5.11 -28.27
C SER A 509 18.59 -3.89 -28.84
N ASP A 510 18.21 -2.94 -27.98
CA ASP A 510 17.51 -1.72 -28.38
C ASP A 510 18.43 -0.76 -29.15
N LEU A 511 19.70 -0.64 -28.76
CA LEU A 511 20.71 0.14 -29.49
C LEU A 511 20.96 -0.43 -30.89
N VAL A 512 21.12 -1.76 -31.02
CA VAL A 512 21.28 -2.42 -32.32
C VAL A 512 20.03 -2.20 -33.18
N SER A 513 18.84 -2.37 -32.60
CA SER A 513 17.58 -2.12 -33.29
C SER A 513 17.45 -0.65 -33.74
N ALA A 514 17.84 0.32 -32.91
CA ALA A 514 17.83 1.74 -33.25
C ALA A 514 18.85 2.10 -34.34
N SER A 515 20.04 1.46 -34.31
CA SER A 515 21.08 1.63 -35.34
C SER A 515 20.62 1.11 -36.71
N SER A 516 19.90 -0.01 -36.73
CA SER A 516 19.31 -0.59 -37.95
C SER A 516 18.14 0.24 -38.50
N ARG A 517 17.45 1.02 -37.65
CA ARG A 517 16.29 1.87 -37.98
C ARG A 517 16.65 3.31 -38.38
N ALA A 518 17.86 3.55 -38.90
CA ALA A 518 18.31 4.84 -39.47
C ALA A 518 18.70 5.98 -38.49
N ILE A 519 18.88 5.71 -37.18
CA ILE A 519 19.31 6.74 -36.20
C ILE A 519 20.83 6.93 -36.15
N LEU A 520 21.62 5.99 -36.71
CA LEU A 520 23.04 6.21 -37.02
C LEU A 520 23.25 6.55 -38.51
N ALA A 521 22.30 7.25 -39.14
CA ALA A 521 22.62 7.89 -40.41
C ALA A 521 23.75 8.91 -40.16
N PRO A 522 24.87 8.86 -40.90
CA PRO A 522 25.92 9.87 -40.84
C PRO A 522 25.41 11.32 -40.99
N GLY A 523 24.18 11.53 -41.46
CA GLY A 523 23.48 12.81 -41.55
C GLY A 523 23.19 13.49 -40.21
N LEU A 524 22.79 12.76 -39.15
CA LEU A 524 22.46 13.36 -37.84
C LEU A 524 23.71 13.80 -37.08
N LEU A 525 24.82 13.09 -37.25
CA LEU A 525 26.14 13.53 -36.79
C LEU A 525 26.64 14.70 -37.64
N ARG A 526 26.49 14.67 -38.98
CA ARG A 526 26.93 15.77 -39.88
C ARG A 526 26.20 17.10 -39.65
N GLU A 527 24.90 17.08 -39.35
CA GLU A 527 24.12 18.30 -39.06
C GLU A 527 24.49 18.92 -37.70
N TYR A 528 25.08 18.12 -36.80
CA TYR A 528 25.52 18.55 -35.46
C TYR A 528 27.04 18.79 -35.37
N HIS A 529 27.80 18.46 -36.42
CA HIS A 529 29.27 18.48 -36.44
C HIS A 529 29.90 19.83 -36.78
N HIS A 530 29.12 20.87 -37.05
CA HIS A 530 29.71 22.12 -37.54
C HIS A 530 30.25 23.07 -36.46
N ASP A 531 29.86 22.95 -35.17
CA ASP A 531 30.29 23.89 -34.10
C ASP A 531 30.35 23.30 -32.66
N ALA A 532 30.40 21.97 -32.48
CA ALA A 532 30.18 21.37 -31.15
C ALA A 532 31.47 21.14 -30.31
N GLU A 533 31.79 22.06 -29.39
CA GLU A 533 32.74 21.84 -28.29
C GLU A 533 32.05 21.11 -27.11
N GLY A 534 31.92 19.77 -27.15
CA GLY A 534 31.45 18.99 -25.98
C GLY A 534 31.02 17.55 -26.25
N PRO A 535 30.93 16.69 -25.21
CA PRO A 535 30.50 15.30 -25.34
C PRO A 535 29.02 15.17 -25.74
N VAL A 536 28.74 14.20 -26.61
CA VAL A 536 27.39 13.86 -27.07
C VAL A 536 26.90 12.62 -26.32
N TYR A 537 25.67 12.68 -25.79
CA TYR A 537 25.06 11.55 -25.06
C TYR A 537 23.88 10.97 -25.85
N LEU A 538 23.78 9.64 -25.85
CA LEU A 538 22.56 8.94 -26.26
C LEU A 538 21.67 8.72 -25.03
N LEU A 539 20.42 9.14 -25.15
CA LEU A 539 19.37 8.97 -24.17
C LEU A 539 18.43 7.85 -24.60
N LEU A 540 18.42 6.75 -23.83
CA LEU A 540 17.43 5.69 -23.97
C LEU A 540 16.30 5.94 -22.98
N ASP A 541 15.12 6.27 -23.50
CA ASP A 541 13.95 6.54 -22.69
C ASP A 541 12.95 5.37 -22.77
N TYR A 542 12.87 4.64 -21.66
CA TYR A 542 11.95 3.52 -21.43
C TYR A 542 10.64 3.95 -20.74
N THR A 543 10.44 5.25 -20.53
CA THR A 543 9.22 5.84 -19.93
C THR A 543 8.24 6.34 -20.99
N ALA A 544 8.58 6.17 -22.27
CA ALA A 544 7.65 6.41 -23.37
C ALA A 544 6.42 5.49 -23.27
N LYS A 545 5.34 5.89 -23.93
CA LYS A 545 4.07 5.14 -23.94
C LYS A 545 4.31 3.66 -24.28
N HIS A 546 3.69 2.76 -23.51
CA HIS A 546 3.85 1.30 -23.63
C HIS A 546 5.26 0.78 -23.28
N GLY A 547 6.09 1.56 -22.60
CA GLY A 547 7.42 1.17 -22.11
C GLY A 547 8.44 0.77 -23.18
N ARG A 548 8.18 1.12 -24.45
CA ARG A 548 9.12 0.88 -25.56
C ARG A 548 10.27 1.89 -25.51
N CYS A 549 11.47 1.42 -25.81
CA CYS A 549 12.65 2.29 -25.81
C CYS A 549 12.54 3.31 -26.95
N THR A 550 12.70 4.59 -26.61
CA THR A 550 12.98 5.66 -27.59
C THR A 550 14.41 6.13 -27.43
N VAL A 551 15.07 6.46 -28.54
CA VAL A 551 16.49 6.88 -28.54
C VAL A 551 16.57 8.34 -29.01
N SER A 552 17.24 9.18 -28.25
CA SER A 552 17.46 10.60 -28.59
C SER A 552 18.87 11.06 -28.24
N ILE A 553 19.29 12.22 -28.73
CA ILE A 553 20.63 12.80 -28.52
C ILE A 553 20.54 14.00 -27.56
N ALA A 554 21.42 14.09 -26.57
CA ALA A 554 21.50 15.20 -25.61
C ALA A 554 22.89 15.90 -25.61
N ARG A 555 22.91 17.23 -25.46
CA ARG A 555 24.11 18.08 -25.33
C ARG A 555 24.33 18.54 -23.87
N THR A 556 25.59 18.70 -23.46
CA THR A 556 25.96 19.50 -22.26
C THR A 556 26.51 20.86 -22.70
N SER A 557 26.16 21.97 -22.03
CA SER A 557 26.77 23.28 -22.33
C SER A 557 28.20 23.37 -21.74
N PRO A 558 29.09 24.22 -22.28
CA PRO A 558 30.50 24.33 -21.86
C PRO A 558 30.69 24.76 -20.40
N GLU A 559 29.70 25.42 -19.79
CA GLU A 559 29.74 25.83 -18.38
C GLU A 559 29.76 24.64 -17.40
N ALA A 560 29.47 23.42 -17.89
CA ALA A 560 29.46 22.21 -17.09
C ALA A 560 30.85 21.58 -16.83
N ALA A 561 31.90 22.10 -17.48
CA ALA A 561 33.28 21.61 -17.30
C ALA A 561 33.85 21.87 -15.89
N ASN A 562 33.25 22.77 -15.10
CA ASN A 562 33.65 23.09 -13.72
C ASN A 562 32.86 22.33 -12.64
N GLY A 563 32.20 21.22 -12.99
CA GLY A 563 31.57 20.32 -12.01
C GLY A 563 30.14 20.67 -11.60
N ALA A 564 29.46 21.58 -12.31
CA ALA A 564 28.02 21.81 -12.17
C ALA A 564 27.30 21.36 -13.44
N PRO A 565 26.25 20.52 -13.39
CA PRO A 565 25.50 20.17 -14.61
C PRO A 565 24.88 21.42 -15.24
N SER A 566 24.75 21.48 -16.57
CA SER A 566 24.14 22.62 -17.29
C SER A 566 22.73 22.93 -16.78
N ALA A 567 22.20 24.14 -16.97
CA ALA A 567 20.86 24.53 -16.53
C ALA A 567 19.74 23.54 -16.97
N ASN A 568 19.90 22.86 -18.12
CA ASN A 568 18.99 21.80 -18.56
C ASN A 568 19.13 20.52 -17.73
N VAL A 569 20.36 20.12 -17.40
CA VAL A 569 20.64 18.95 -16.55
C VAL A 569 20.35 19.25 -15.07
N GLN A 570 20.60 20.48 -14.59
CA GLN A 570 20.15 20.96 -13.28
C GLN A 570 18.63 21.09 -13.18
N THR A 571 17.93 21.44 -14.25
CA THR A 571 16.46 21.38 -14.28
C THR A 571 15.97 19.94 -14.23
N ILE A 572 16.68 19.01 -14.87
CA ILE A 572 16.40 17.56 -14.79
C ILE A 572 16.71 17.01 -13.38
N PHE A 573 17.82 17.41 -12.74
CA PHE A 573 18.18 17.02 -11.37
C PHE A 573 17.34 17.72 -10.29
N ALA A 574 16.95 18.98 -10.46
CA ALA A 574 16.02 19.68 -9.58
C ALA A 574 14.60 19.08 -9.68
N ARG A 575 14.21 18.60 -10.86
CA ARG A 575 13.00 17.78 -11.08
C ARG A 575 13.11 16.36 -10.48
N MET A 576 14.31 15.84 -10.22
CA MET A 576 14.53 14.61 -9.45
C MET A 576 14.45 14.82 -7.93
N HIS A 577 14.69 16.05 -7.44
CA HIS A 577 14.65 16.39 -6.00
C HIS A 577 13.30 16.92 -5.50
N ALA A 578 12.44 17.42 -6.39
CA ALA A 578 11.03 17.65 -6.08
C ALA A 578 10.32 16.29 -6.04
N GLY A 579 10.00 15.80 -4.83
CA GLY A 579 9.33 14.51 -4.65
C GLY A 579 8.03 14.37 -5.47
N PRO A 580 7.58 13.13 -5.72
CA PRO A 580 6.38 12.88 -6.51
C PRO A 580 5.16 13.33 -5.70
N GLY A 581 4.52 14.46 -6.03
CA GLY A 581 3.43 14.94 -5.18
C GLY A 581 2.44 15.96 -5.74
N VAL A 582 2.60 16.55 -6.93
CA VAL A 582 1.59 17.49 -7.45
C VAL A 582 1.35 17.28 -8.95
N PRO A 583 0.17 16.80 -9.39
CA PRO A 583 -0.19 16.80 -10.81
C PRO A 583 -0.35 18.24 -11.30
N ASP A 584 -0.10 18.48 -12.59
CA ASP A 584 -0.38 19.79 -13.19
C ASP A 584 -1.89 20.11 -13.15
N ARG A 585 -2.26 21.34 -13.54
CA ARG A 585 -3.68 21.77 -13.59
C ARG A 585 -4.57 20.90 -14.49
N ASN A 586 -3.99 19.95 -15.23
CA ASN A 586 -4.67 19.02 -16.13
C ASN A 586 -4.58 17.55 -15.65
N GLY A 587 -4.16 17.29 -14.41
CA GLY A 587 -4.12 15.94 -13.84
C GLY A 587 -2.99 15.04 -14.34
N ARG A 588 -1.97 15.58 -15.02
CA ARG A 588 -0.84 14.79 -15.54
C ARG A 588 0.25 14.65 -14.49
N TRP A 589 0.64 13.41 -14.23
CA TRP A 589 1.79 13.05 -13.39
C TRP A 589 3.07 13.13 -14.22
N TRP A 590 4.13 13.73 -13.66
CA TRP A 590 5.32 14.15 -14.40
C TRP A 590 6.14 12.99 -14.99
N LYS A 591 6.73 13.24 -16.17
CA LYS A 591 7.68 12.36 -16.88
C LYS A 591 9.07 12.45 -16.23
N LEU A 592 9.62 11.32 -15.82
CA LEU A 592 10.99 11.16 -15.33
C LEU A 592 11.86 10.60 -16.46
N THR A 593 12.94 11.31 -16.81
CA THR A 593 13.84 10.94 -17.90
C THR A 593 15.15 10.41 -17.30
N MET A 594 15.55 9.16 -17.59
CA MET A 594 16.88 8.66 -17.20
C MET A 594 17.44 7.60 -18.17
N ALA A 595 18.56 7.95 -18.81
CA ALA A 595 19.77 7.14 -19.03
C ALA A 595 20.71 7.90 -19.98
N ALA A 596 21.87 8.38 -19.52
CA ALA A 596 22.89 8.96 -20.41
C ALA A 596 24.08 8.00 -20.52
N ALA A 597 24.38 7.51 -21.71
CA ALA A 597 25.61 6.76 -21.99
C ALA A 597 26.73 7.72 -22.40
N LYS A 598 27.90 7.64 -21.75
CA LYS A 598 29.06 8.50 -21.99
C LYS A 598 29.89 7.98 -23.17
N PHE A 599 30.16 8.84 -24.15
CA PHE A 599 31.27 8.68 -25.09
C PHE A 599 32.15 9.93 -24.97
N ALA A 600 33.34 9.82 -24.37
CA ALA A 600 34.36 10.87 -24.41
C ALA A 600 35.74 10.33 -24.05
N LEU A 601 36.67 10.46 -24.99
CA LEU A 601 38.12 10.35 -24.79
C LEU A 601 38.56 11.32 -23.68
N GLY A 602 39.27 10.81 -22.66
CA GLY A 602 40.18 11.59 -21.82
C GLY A 602 39.66 12.13 -20.47
N VAL A 603 40.11 11.48 -19.39
CA VAL A 603 40.53 12.01 -18.07
C VAL A 603 39.47 12.45 -17.01
N GLU A 604 39.86 12.14 -15.76
CA GLU A 604 39.30 12.20 -14.39
C GLU A 604 38.29 13.30 -13.96
N ALA A 605 37.34 12.93 -13.08
CA ALA A 605 37.06 13.64 -11.80
C ALA A 605 36.05 12.89 -10.90
N LYS A 606 36.20 13.09 -9.58
CA LYS A 606 35.66 12.32 -8.45
C LYS A 606 34.35 12.85 -7.87
N ARG A 607 33.59 11.92 -7.27
CA ARG A 607 32.60 12.05 -6.16
C ARG A 607 31.24 12.72 -6.47
N VAL A 608 30.20 12.01 -5.97
CA VAL A 608 28.80 12.42 -5.69
C VAL A 608 27.76 12.19 -6.81
N ALA A 609 26.92 11.14 -6.65
CA ALA A 609 25.45 11.11 -6.93
C ALA A 609 24.95 9.65 -6.89
N GLY A 610 24.10 9.31 -5.93
CA GLY A 610 23.50 7.98 -5.77
C GLY A 610 22.00 7.97 -6.09
N LEU A 611 21.51 6.78 -6.46
CA LEU A 611 20.10 6.36 -6.63
C LEU A 611 19.55 6.43 -8.07
N ILE A 612 19.85 5.37 -8.84
CA ILE A 612 19.21 4.74 -10.03
C ILE A 612 20.37 4.10 -10.84
N PRO A 613 20.30 2.83 -11.29
CA PRO A 613 21.46 2.15 -11.86
C PRO A 613 21.83 2.73 -13.23
N ALA A 614 22.76 3.69 -13.25
CA ALA A 614 23.46 4.11 -14.45
C ALA A 614 24.59 3.12 -14.72
N ALA A 615 24.58 2.45 -15.88
CA ALA A 615 25.71 1.70 -16.39
C ALA A 615 26.40 2.51 -17.50
N ALA A 616 27.67 2.89 -17.27
CA ALA A 616 28.53 3.44 -18.32
C ALA A 616 29.37 2.30 -18.90
N VAL A 617 29.37 2.16 -20.23
CA VAL A 617 30.24 1.23 -20.98
C VAL A 617 31.12 2.10 -21.88
N GLU A 618 32.44 1.92 -21.79
CA GLU A 618 33.43 2.62 -22.61
C GLU A 618 33.89 1.64 -23.71
N VAL A 619 33.82 2.05 -24.98
CA VAL A 619 34.25 1.25 -26.14
C VAL A 619 35.29 2.05 -26.93
N ASP A 620 36.45 1.45 -27.20
CA ASP A 620 37.51 2.06 -28.00
C ASP A 620 37.17 1.96 -29.50
N TYR A 621 37.01 3.11 -30.14
CA TYR A 621 36.50 3.22 -31.51
C TYR A 621 37.58 3.02 -32.58
N ALA A 622 38.87 3.05 -32.22
CA ALA A 622 39.97 2.93 -33.18
C ALA A 622 40.18 1.48 -33.66
N GLU A 623 39.96 0.49 -32.79
CA GLU A 623 40.00 -0.93 -33.15
C GLU A 623 38.72 -1.37 -33.91
N TRP A 624 37.56 -0.81 -33.54
CA TRP A 624 36.27 -1.21 -34.10
C TRP A 624 36.08 -0.82 -35.59
N ALA A 625 36.72 0.27 -36.03
CA ALA A 625 36.58 0.79 -37.38
C ALA A 625 37.43 0.05 -38.44
N ASP A 626 38.54 -0.59 -38.04
CA ASP A 626 39.40 -1.34 -38.97
C ASP A 626 38.90 -2.79 -39.21
N GLU A 627 38.17 -3.38 -38.26
CA GLU A 627 37.62 -4.75 -38.39
C GLU A 627 36.34 -4.86 -39.23
N MET A 628 35.60 -3.76 -39.43
CA MET A 628 34.31 -3.73 -40.14
C MET A 628 34.41 -3.73 -41.69
N LYS A 629 35.61 -3.89 -42.27
CA LYS A 629 35.80 -3.97 -43.74
C LYS A 629 35.44 -5.32 -44.38
N VAL A 630 34.84 -6.26 -43.65
CA VAL A 630 34.57 -7.62 -44.18
C VAL A 630 33.08 -7.95 -44.16
N ASP A 631 32.50 -7.94 -45.37
CA ASP A 631 31.18 -8.43 -45.74
C ASP A 631 31.04 -9.95 -45.46
N ARG A 632 30.05 -10.33 -44.62
CA ARG A 632 29.19 -11.56 -44.70
C ARG A 632 28.56 -11.96 -43.34
N GLY A 633 27.22 -11.96 -43.30
CA GLY A 633 26.38 -12.91 -42.54
C GLY A 633 26.12 -12.68 -41.03
N MET A 634 24.87 -12.27 -40.70
CA MET A 634 24.32 -11.98 -39.36
C MET A 634 24.61 -12.98 -38.22
N GLY A 635 24.93 -14.25 -38.51
CA GLY A 635 25.18 -15.27 -37.48
C GLY A 635 26.58 -15.20 -36.84
N ALA A 636 27.60 -14.78 -37.59
CA ALA A 636 28.98 -14.70 -37.09
C ALA A 636 29.25 -13.37 -36.36
N GLU A 637 28.50 -12.33 -36.69
CA GLU A 637 28.60 -10.98 -36.11
C GLU A 637 28.12 -10.95 -34.66
N MET A 638 27.10 -11.75 -34.32
CA MET A 638 26.59 -11.90 -32.95
C MET A 638 27.58 -12.64 -32.03
N GLN A 639 28.34 -13.62 -32.56
CA GLN A 639 29.42 -14.29 -31.81
C GLN A 639 30.67 -13.41 -31.66
N ARG A 640 30.99 -12.56 -32.64
CA ARG A 640 32.11 -11.60 -32.55
C ARG A 640 31.81 -10.44 -31.60
N LEU A 641 30.58 -9.91 -31.59
CA LEU A 641 30.15 -8.91 -30.60
C LEU A 641 30.25 -9.44 -29.16
N VAL A 642 29.88 -10.71 -28.93
CA VAL A 642 30.10 -11.38 -27.63
C VAL A 642 31.59 -11.51 -27.29
N GLY A 643 32.46 -11.75 -28.29
CA GLY A 643 33.92 -11.83 -28.14
C GLY A 643 34.60 -10.49 -27.83
N VAL A 644 34.20 -9.41 -28.52
CA VAL A 644 34.70 -8.04 -28.27
C VAL A 644 34.22 -7.52 -26.91
N VAL A 645 32.99 -7.86 -26.52
CA VAL A 645 32.47 -7.55 -25.18
C VAL A 645 33.23 -8.36 -24.11
N GLY A 646 33.62 -9.61 -24.37
CA GLY A 646 34.43 -10.42 -23.46
C GLY A 646 35.83 -9.84 -23.16
N ALA A 647 36.37 -9.00 -24.05
CA ALA A 647 37.68 -8.36 -23.91
C ALA A 647 37.66 -7.03 -23.14
N LEU A 648 36.50 -6.41 -22.94
CA LEU A 648 36.38 -5.21 -22.11
C LEU A 648 36.65 -5.58 -20.64
N SER A 649 37.72 -5.04 -20.05
CA SER A 649 38.08 -5.25 -18.66
C SER A 649 36.97 -4.74 -17.71
N PHE A 650 36.05 -5.63 -17.33
CA PHE A 650 34.93 -5.38 -16.40
C PHE A 650 35.37 -5.33 -14.92
N SER A 651 36.51 -4.71 -14.63
CA SER A 651 37.06 -4.58 -13.27
C SER A 651 36.46 -3.42 -12.47
N GLN A 652 35.59 -2.59 -13.07
CA GLN A 652 35.10 -1.35 -12.43
C GLN A 652 33.57 -1.14 -12.45
N VAL A 653 32.75 -2.15 -12.77
CA VAL A 653 31.30 -2.08 -12.53
C VAL A 653 31.04 -2.22 -11.03
N ARG A 654 30.89 -1.10 -10.32
CA ARG A 654 30.30 -1.07 -8.98
C ARG A 654 28.83 -0.70 -9.09
N CYS A 655 27.95 -1.70 -8.92
CA CYS A 655 26.54 -1.46 -8.62
C CYS A 655 26.42 -0.76 -7.26
N ALA A 656 25.64 0.32 -7.21
CA ALA A 656 25.26 1.03 -5.98
C ALA A 656 23.75 0.94 -5.80
#